data_AF-A0A935DQJ9-F1
#
_entry.id   AF-A0A935DQJ9-F1
#
_cell.length_a   1.000
_cell.length_b   1.000
_cell.length_c   1.000
_cell.angle_alpha   90.00
_cell.angle_beta   90.00
_cell.angle_gamma   90.00
#
_symmetry.space_group_name_H-M   'P 1'
#
loop_
_entity.id
_entity.type
_entity.pdbx_description
1 polymer ?
#
loop_
_entity_poly.entity_id
_entity_poly.type
_entity_poly.pdbx_seq_one_letter_code
_entity_poly.pdbx_strand_id
1 'polypeptide(L)'
;MKILLSVALLLMSAVAGAQTPPWQVVLTPTLNPLPVGMCGAVHLTLKDPVTQDVPRNPQGYRITMADFDMSVSGGTAAAGRHIDASHYEACGCQGGAGGTATVTARYPAQSLPAASRAPGVSIQQSATFTLDPPKGTVNPPPCLALAANPSPPAMTVVPIQGVSTPAPRQMPQPVATGSVQPAAPAIGTAVPMSNPPVSVAVASAPAGAPMPAMPATAPVTPVNPTGFTASQGLPGEVLLGWNPVPEAEYYAVFGPGLEPGGQRVNQGGGGFYAQGTNKVMVPAFNVPGGLQEWAVASYYPNNVTTPGSEFSRVSLDVTGVATATAPPATSAPTPASTPTDPATSPPPPAAKTADKYMVTITGLRAYQASADDMLSRDGVGDEVYAAAYVRSYDRHTGQLAAVETHISAVHGDVNKFGAQRLQAGTRSATGGIRDGDMIPDGGFIAMRSVPAQASTFPMRIFEGTLVDGGTALLISPSLWEQDGANGYFVQWQQNQAMLNSALFTKQGVHDEIAQKTFLPLKFGMSGNDSNAGGTSLAHSITDTMIMLGGGGVPIVGLLSQSGDRPLGLQENGRDQTALPNHVIVLTREIIEAALARPALGPIPSPVANGPSGGLFGTPPIARVGVIAPKPGVMVLQFEDRNISGTLAFPERPAIYQMFIQVERIP
;
A
#
# COMPACT_ATOMS: atom_id res chain seq x y z
N MET A 1 -53.42 38.15 -47.63
CA MET A 1 -52.55 38.96 -46.74
C MET A 1 -51.99 38.04 -45.66
N LYS A 2 -50.88 37.36 -45.92
CA LYS A 2 -50.20 36.46 -44.97
C LYS A 2 -48.71 36.79 -45.00
N ILE A 3 -48.22 37.22 -43.86
CA ILE A 3 -46.87 37.72 -43.61
C ILE A 3 -45.91 36.52 -43.55
N LEU A 4 -44.90 36.52 -44.44
CA LEU A 4 -43.71 35.68 -44.31
C LEU A 4 -42.81 36.29 -43.22
N LEU A 5 -42.53 35.52 -42.16
CA LEU A 5 -41.55 35.87 -41.15
C LEU A 5 -40.34 34.93 -41.31
N SER A 6 -39.26 35.47 -41.88
CA SER A 6 -37.95 34.80 -41.97
C SER A 6 -37.26 34.84 -40.60
N VAL A 7 -37.11 33.68 -39.97
CA VAL A 7 -36.29 33.50 -38.76
C VAL A 7 -34.88 33.12 -39.21
N ALA A 8 -33.97 34.10 -39.22
CA ALA A 8 -32.54 33.87 -39.36
C ALA A 8 -31.97 33.43 -38.01
N LEU A 9 -31.57 32.16 -37.92
CA LEU A 9 -30.95 31.56 -36.74
C LEU A 9 -29.48 32.01 -36.66
N LEU A 10 -29.19 33.03 -35.85
CA LEU A 10 -27.83 33.45 -35.47
C LEU A 10 -27.21 32.40 -34.54
N LEU A 11 -26.42 31.48 -35.10
CA LEU A 11 -25.48 30.64 -34.37
C LEU A 11 -24.30 31.52 -33.91
N MET A 12 -24.44 32.15 -32.74
CA MET A 12 -23.30 32.73 -32.02
C MET A 12 -22.42 31.57 -31.53
N SER A 13 -21.26 31.37 -32.16
CA SER A 13 -20.22 30.50 -31.63
C SER A 13 -19.80 31.05 -30.26
N ALA A 14 -20.15 30.36 -29.18
CA ALA A 14 -19.62 30.66 -27.86
C ALA A 14 -18.09 30.48 -27.94
N VAL A 15 -17.37 31.59 -28.00
CA VAL A 15 -15.92 31.59 -27.81
C VAL A 15 -15.69 30.99 -26.43
N ALA A 16 -15.03 29.83 -26.38
CA ALA A 16 -14.66 29.15 -25.15
C ALA A 16 -13.83 30.12 -24.30
N GLY A 17 -14.50 30.81 -23.37
CA GLY A 17 -13.85 31.71 -22.43
C GLY A 17 -12.91 30.88 -21.56
N ALA A 18 -11.64 31.25 -21.56
CA ALA A 18 -10.71 30.76 -20.54
C ALA A 18 -11.37 30.95 -19.16
N GLN A 19 -11.35 29.91 -18.33
CA GLN A 19 -11.98 29.95 -17.02
C GLN A 19 -11.44 31.14 -16.22
N THR A 20 -12.34 32.08 -15.91
CA THR A 20 -12.03 33.27 -15.13
C THR A 20 -12.87 33.18 -13.85
N PRO A 21 -12.25 33.09 -12.65
CA PRO A 21 -10.82 33.24 -12.37
C PRO A 21 -10.00 31.96 -12.66
N PRO A 22 -8.69 32.08 -12.94
CA PRO A 22 -7.81 30.92 -13.15
C PRO A 22 -7.70 30.09 -11.87
N TRP A 23 -7.45 28.78 -12.01
CA TRP A 23 -7.19 27.91 -10.87
C TRP A 23 -5.99 28.41 -10.06
N GLN A 24 -6.10 28.32 -8.74
CA GLN A 24 -4.97 28.52 -7.85
C GLN A 24 -4.14 27.23 -7.83
N VAL A 25 -2.88 27.33 -8.27
CA VAL A 25 -1.92 26.21 -8.28
C VAL A 25 -0.73 26.58 -7.40
N VAL A 26 -0.45 25.74 -6.40
CA VAL A 26 0.68 25.91 -5.50
C VAL A 26 1.56 24.66 -5.57
N LEU A 27 2.85 24.87 -5.77
CA LEU A 27 3.84 23.81 -5.83
C LEU A 27 4.82 23.99 -4.66
N THR A 28 4.99 22.97 -3.83
CA THR A 28 5.76 23.05 -2.59
C THR A 28 6.71 21.86 -2.45
N PRO A 29 8.03 22.03 -2.61
CA PRO A 29 9.02 21.04 -2.19
C PRO A 29 8.91 20.81 -0.67
N THR A 30 8.79 19.56 -0.22
CA THR A 30 8.64 19.26 1.22
C THR A 30 9.92 19.46 2.02
N LEU A 31 11.07 19.50 1.33
CA LEU A 31 12.38 19.82 1.90
C LEU A 31 12.95 21.05 1.18
N ASN A 32 13.24 22.10 1.94
CA ASN A 32 13.92 23.30 1.46
C ASN A 32 14.65 23.97 2.65
N PRO A 33 15.97 23.82 2.77
CA PRO A 33 16.87 23.17 1.81
C PRO A 33 16.67 21.64 1.69
N LEU A 34 16.94 21.08 0.51
CA LEU A 34 16.95 19.64 0.23
C LEU A 34 18.39 19.11 0.36
N PRO A 35 18.70 18.18 1.29
CA PRO A 35 20.04 17.63 1.43
C PRO A 35 20.50 16.89 0.16
N VAL A 36 21.74 17.14 -0.27
CA VAL A 36 22.38 16.36 -1.33
C VAL A 36 22.51 14.90 -0.90
N GLY A 37 22.17 13.95 -1.80
CA GLY A 37 22.11 12.53 -1.49
C GLY A 37 20.71 12.04 -1.09
N MET A 38 19.72 12.92 -0.98
CA MET A 38 18.34 12.58 -0.61
C MET A 38 17.32 13.03 -1.65
N CYS A 39 16.12 12.45 -1.59
CA CYS A 39 14.93 12.90 -2.31
C CYS A 39 13.88 13.44 -1.33
N GLY A 40 13.19 14.48 -1.73
CA GLY A 40 12.05 15.06 -1.03
C GLY A 40 10.82 15.06 -1.94
N ALA A 41 9.66 14.72 -1.37
CA ALA A 41 8.41 14.79 -2.09
C ALA A 41 8.11 16.22 -2.56
N VAL A 42 7.40 16.34 -3.67
CA VAL A 42 6.87 17.61 -4.16
C VAL A 42 5.36 17.59 -4.01
N HIS A 43 4.81 18.56 -3.29
CA HIS A 43 3.37 18.69 -3.10
C HIS A 43 2.77 19.66 -4.13
N LEU A 44 1.68 19.25 -4.79
CA LEU A 44 0.91 20.07 -5.72
C LEU A 44 -0.50 20.29 -5.15
N THR A 45 -0.85 21.53 -4.86
CA THR A 45 -2.19 21.94 -4.44
C THR A 45 -2.90 22.63 -5.58
N LEU A 46 -4.10 22.16 -5.92
CA LEU A 46 -4.97 22.74 -6.93
C LEU A 46 -6.27 23.17 -6.29
N LYS A 47 -6.71 24.40 -6.57
CA LYS A 47 -7.96 24.93 -6.07
C LYS A 47 -8.66 25.74 -7.14
N ASP A 48 -9.87 25.30 -7.49
CA ASP A 48 -10.78 26.10 -8.30
C ASP A 48 -11.35 27.23 -7.41
N PRO A 49 -11.13 28.51 -7.77
CA PRO A 49 -11.60 29.63 -6.97
C PRO A 49 -13.13 29.71 -6.87
N VAL A 50 -13.87 29.12 -7.81
CA VAL A 50 -15.34 29.14 -7.81
C VAL A 50 -15.88 28.07 -6.86
N THR A 51 -15.44 26.82 -7.04
CA THR A 51 -15.97 25.68 -6.24
C THR A 51 -15.25 25.50 -4.91
N GLN A 52 -14.08 26.12 -4.73
CA GLN A 52 -13.17 25.90 -3.60
C GLN A 52 -12.70 24.45 -3.44
N ASP A 53 -12.94 23.59 -4.44
CA ASP A 53 -12.50 22.19 -4.51
C ASP A 53 -11.37 22.03 -5.55
N VAL A 54 -10.81 20.83 -5.66
CA VAL A 54 -9.89 20.47 -6.74
C VAL A 54 -10.63 20.56 -8.08
N PRO A 55 -10.09 21.25 -9.10
CA PRO A 55 -10.70 21.34 -10.41
C PRO A 55 -10.97 19.98 -11.05
N ARG A 56 -11.96 19.90 -11.95
CA ARG A 56 -12.33 18.67 -12.66
C ARG A 56 -12.21 18.82 -14.18
N ASN A 57 -11.88 17.73 -14.87
CA ASN A 57 -11.88 17.68 -16.34
C ASN A 57 -13.32 17.50 -16.90
N PRO A 58 -13.52 17.55 -18.23
CA PRO A 58 -14.85 17.39 -18.84
C PRO A 58 -15.58 16.08 -18.50
N GLN A 59 -14.84 15.04 -18.11
CA GLN A 59 -15.39 13.75 -17.69
C GLN A 59 -15.76 13.71 -16.19
N GLY A 60 -15.53 14.81 -15.46
CA GLY A 60 -15.85 14.93 -14.04
C GLY A 60 -14.77 14.37 -13.10
N TYR A 61 -13.63 13.88 -13.62
CA TYR A 61 -12.51 13.45 -12.78
C TYR A 61 -11.76 14.65 -12.22
N ARG A 62 -11.29 14.55 -10.98
CA ARG A 62 -10.42 15.59 -10.38
C ARG A 62 -9.09 15.61 -11.13
N ILE A 63 -8.61 16.81 -11.41
CA ILE A 63 -7.25 17.02 -11.89
C ILE A 63 -6.28 16.70 -10.74
N THR A 64 -5.28 15.90 -11.01
CA THR A 64 -4.25 15.46 -10.06
C THR A 64 -2.85 15.73 -10.61
N MET A 65 -1.81 15.37 -9.86
CA MET A 65 -0.42 15.47 -10.34
C MET A 65 -0.15 14.65 -11.61
N ALA A 66 -0.91 13.58 -11.85
CA ALA A 66 -0.81 12.75 -13.06
C ALA A 66 -1.13 13.52 -14.34
N ASP A 67 -1.88 14.62 -14.21
CA ASP A 67 -2.32 15.45 -15.33
C ASP A 67 -1.33 16.60 -15.64
N PHE A 68 -0.18 16.64 -14.94
CA PHE A 68 0.88 17.63 -15.13
C PHE A 68 2.17 16.98 -15.65
N ASP A 69 2.83 17.63 -16.59
CA ASP A 69 4.24 17.32 -16.88
C ASP A 69 5.10 17.92 -15.76
N MET A 70 5.75 17.05 -15.00
CA MET A 70 6.62 17.42 -13.88
C MET A 70 8.09 17.36 -14.28
N SER A 71 8.86 18.41 -13.95
CA SER A 71 10.29 18.48 -14.26
C SER A 71 11.06 19.21 -13.17
N VAL A 72 12.33 18.84 -12.98
CA VAL A 72 13.28 19.55 -12.13
C VAL A 72 14.40 20.10 -12.99
N SER A 73 14.69 21.39 -12.85
CA SER A 73 15.85 22.04 -13.46
C SER A 73 16.84 22.46 -12.37
N GLY A 74 18.09 22.02 -12.50
CA GLY A 74 19.20 22.41 -11.62
C GLY A 74 20.56 22.02 -12.22
N GLY A 75 20.63 21.85 -13.54
CA GLY A 75 21.79 21.21 -14.19
C GLY A 75 21.97 19.79 -13.66
N THR A 76 23.21 19.45 -13.29
CA THR A 76 23.56 18.16 -12.67
C THR A 76 23.35 18.15 -11.15
N ALA A 77 22.90 19.26 -10.54
CA ALA A 77 22.78 19.41 -9.09
C ALA A 77 21.48 18.83 -8.51
N ALA A 78 20.44 18.66 -9.34
CA ALA A 78 19.19 18.08 -8.91
C ALA A 78 18.49 17.32 -10.04
N ALA A 79 17.75 16.28 -9.66
CA ALA A 79 16.94 15.47 -10.56
C ALA A 79 15.51 15.38 -10.00
N GLY A 80 14.55 14.98 -10.84
CA GLY A 80 13.22 14.63 -10.36
C GLY A 80 12.70 13.40 -11.07
N ARG A 81 11.78 12.68 -10.42
CA ARG A 81 11.06 11.57 -11.04
C ARG A 81 9.66 11.43 -10.45
N HIS A 82 8.81 10.78 -11.23
CA HIS A 82 7.60 10.18 -10.69
C HIS A 82 7.96 8.90 -9.93
N ILE A 83 7.43 8.77 -8.72
CA ILE A 83 7.42 7.51 -7.97
C ILE A 83 6.23 6.67 -8.46
N ASP A 84 5.09 7.33 -8.70
CA ASP A 84 3.91 6.80 -9.37
C ASP A 84 3.15 7.94 -10.08
N ALA A 85 1.94 7.67 -10.57
CA ALA A 85 1.12 8.64 -11.28
C ALA A 85 0.78 9.90 -10.45
N SER A 86 0.67 9.76 -9.13
CA SER A 86 0.25 10.83 -8.21
C SER A 86 1.38 11.42 -7.35
N HIS A 87 2.56 10.80 -7.35
CA HIS A 87 3.69 11.21 -6.52
C HIS A 87 4.91 11.57 -7.36
N TYR A 88 5.47 12.75 -7.07
CA TYR A 88 6.71 13.23 -7.66
C TYR A 88 7.69 13.60 -6.56
N GLU A 89 8.96 13.27 -6.76
CA GLU A 89 10.05 13.66 -5.86
C GLU A 89 11.13 14.43 -6.61
N ALA A 90 11.77 15.36 -5.90
CA ALA A 90 12.98 16.04 -6.31
C ALA A 90 14.15 15.54 -5.47
N CYS A 91 15.30 15.29 -6.08
CA CYS A 91 16.49 14.73 -5.46
C CYS A 91 17.66 15.68 -5.59
N GLY A 92 18.42 15.87 -4.51
CA GLY A 92 19.70 16.58 -4.52
C GLY A 92 20.82 15.65 -4.96
N CYS A 93 21.52 15.99 -6.04
CA CYS A 93 22.58 15.17 -6.61
C CYS A 93 23.95 15.56 -6.07
N GLN A 94 24.86 14.58 -5.98
CA GLN A 94 26.24 14.78 -5.55
C GLN A 94 26.92 15.85 -6.41
N GLY A 95 27.61 16.79 -5.75
CA GLY A 95 28.17 18.00 -6.39
C GLY A 95 27.23 19.19 -6.47
N GLY A 96 25.96 19.06 -6.05
CA GLY A 96 24.96 20.13 -6.08
C GLY A 96 24.91 21.03 -4.83
N ALA A 97 25.74 20.79 -3.82
CA ALA A 97 25.65 21.48 -2.53
C ALA A 97 25.80 23.01 -2.67
N GLY A 98 24.94 23.77 -1.99
CA GLY A 98 24.88 25.23 -2.10
C GLY A 98 24.21 25.74 -3.39
N GLY A 99 23.79 24.85 -4.28
CA GLY A 99 23.02 25.19 -5.48
C GLY A 99 21.55 25.50 -5.19
N THR A 100 20.86 25.94 -6.24
CA THR A 100 19.39 26.04 -6.27
C THR A 100 18.86 25.18 -7.41
N ALA A 101 17.67 24.63 -7.21
CA ALA A 101 16.95 23.90 -8.22
C ALA A 101 15.49 24.35 -8.24
N THR A 102 14.83 24.14 -9.37
CA THR A 102 13.44 24.54 -9.61
C THR A 102 12.65 23.34 -10.04
N VAL A 103 11.58 23.00 -9.33
CA VAL A 103 10.56 22.07 -9.82
C VAL A 103 9.49 22.84 -10.58
N THR A 104 9.04 22.31 -11.72
CA THR A 104 8.02 22.90 -12.59
C THR A 104 6.95 21.87 -12.92
N ALA A 105 5.70 22.28 -12.76
CA ALA A 105 4.50 21.54 -13.14
C ALA A 105 3.81 22.24 -14.31
N ARG A 106 3.50 21.53 -15.40
CA ARG A 106 2.79 22.06 -16.58
C ARG A 106 1.50 21.31 -16.86
N TYR A 107 0.38 22.03 -16.94
CA TYR A 107 -0.91 21.50 -17.35
C TYR A 107 -1.35 22.07 -18.70
N PRO A 108 -1.99 21.26 -19.56
CA PRO A 108 -2.14 19.80 -19.43
C PRO A 108 -0.84 19.07 -19.75
N ALA A 109 -0.62 17.92 -19.12
CA ALA A 109 0.47 17.02 -19.49
C ALA A 109 0.40 16.66 -20.99
N GLN A 110 1.56 16.50 -21.63
CA GLN A 110 1.63 16.10 -23.04
C GLN A 110 0.99 14.73 -23.28
N SER A 111 1.13 13.82 -22.32
CA SER A 111 0.53 12.49 -22.32
C SER A 111 -0.99 12.48 -22.13
N LEU A 112 -1.57 13.59 -21.65
CA LEU A 112 -3.00 13.66 -21.34
C LEU A 112 -3.84 13.70 -22.64
N PRO A 113 -4.76 12.74 -22.87
CA PRO A 113 -5.63 12.74 -24.05
C PRO A 113 -6.42 14.04 -24.17
N ALA A 114 -6.63 14.54 -25.38
CA ALA A 114 -7.30 15.83 -25.61
C ALA A 114 -8.69 15.91 -24.95
N ALA A 115 -9.44 14.80 -24.94
CA ALA A 115 -10.75 14.72 -24.29
C ALA A 115 -10.67 14.92 -22.77
N SER A 116 -9.56 14.56 -22.13
CA SER A 116 -9.32 14.66 -20.67
C SER A 116 -8.77 16.01 -20.22
N ARG A 117 -8.53 16.94 -21.15
CA ARG A 117 -8.01 18.28 -20.86
C ARG A 117 -9.17 19.21 -20.53
N ALA A 118 -9.03 20.01 -19.46
CA ALA A 118 -9.94 21.10 -19.16
C ALA A 118 -9.86 22.15 -20.29
N PRO A 119 -10.96 22.41 -21.02
CA PRO A 119 -10.95 23.28 -22.18
C PRO A 119 -10.49 24.69 -21.81
N GLY A 120 -9.53 25.22 -22.56
CA GLY A 120 -9.02 26.58 -22.37
C GLY A 120 -8.16 26.79 -21.13
N VAL A 121 -7.78 25.72 -20.41
CA VAL A 121 -6.89 25.81 -19.25
C VAL A 121 -5.48 25.38 -19.64
N SER A 122 -4.51 26.28 -19.45
CA SER A 122 -3.08 25.95 -19.50
C SER A 122 -2.38 26.66 -18.34
N ILE A 123 -1.64 25.90 -17.56
CA ILE A 123 -1.01 26.38 -16.33
C ILE A 123 0.44 25.92 -16.33
N GLN A 124 1.34 26.80 -15.91
CA GLN A 124 2.71 26.45 -15.57
C GLN A 124 3.02 27.05 -14.21
N GLN A 125 3.36 26.21 -13.25
CA GLN A 125 3.75 26.62 -11.90
C GLN A 125 5.14 26.09 -11.58
N SER A 126 5.98 26.92 -10.98
CA SER A 126 7.33 26.54 -10.56
C SER A 126 7.56 26.88 -9.09
N ALA A 127 8.46 26.13 -8.45
CA ALA A 127 8.93 26.39 -7.09
C ALA A 127 10.43 26.10 -6.98
N THR A 128 11.16 27.06 -6.43
CA THR A 128 12.61 26.95 -6.17
C THR A 128 12.88 26.39 -4.78
N PHE A 129 13.92 25.56 -4.68
CA PHE A 129 14.48 25.08 -3.43
C PHE A 129 16.02 25.16 -3.46
N THR A 130 16.63 25.29 -2.29
CA THR A 130 18.09 25.27 -2.12
C THR A 130 18.56 23.85 -1.82
N LEU A 131 19.84 23.58 -2.08
CA LEU A 131 20.48 22.29 -1.81
C LEU A 131 21.42 22.39 -0.62
N ASP A 132 21.15 21.57 0.40
CA ASP A 132 21.97 21.47 1.61
C ASP A 132 23.24 20.64 1.37
N PRO A 133 24.23 20.71 2.28
CA PRO A 133 25.40 19.85 2.23
C PRO A 133 25.05 18.34 2.15
N PRO A 134 25.92 17.51 1.57
CA PRO A 134 25.64 16.09 1.39
C PRO A 134 25.35 15.34 2.69
N LYS A 135 24.23 14.60 2.70
CA LYS A 135 23.92 13.57 3.71
C LYS A 135 24.20 12.21 3.11
N GLY A 136 25.48 11.88 3.00
CA GLY A 136 25.98 10.64 2.40
C GLY A 136 26.71 10.84 1.08
N THR A 137 27.31 9.77 0.57
CA THR A 137 28.15 9.77 -0.64
C THR A 137 27.47 9.20 -1.87
N VAL A 138 26.28 8.63 -1.73
CA VAL A 138 25.55 7.95 -2.81
C VAL A 138 24.61 8.94 -3.50
N ASN A 139 24.53 8.83 -4.82
CA ASN A 139 23.55 9.56 -5.63
C ASN A 139 22.20 8.81 -5.59
N PRO A 140 21.08 9.51 -5.35
CA PRO A 140 19.76 8.90 -5.54
C PRO A 140 19.59 8.40 -6.98
N PRO A 141 18.76 7.38 -7.24
CA PRO A 141 18.60 6.80 -8.58
C PRO A 141 18.33 7.83 -9.70
N PRO A 142 17.49 8.87 -9.51
CA PRO A 142 17.29 9.91 -10.52
C PRO A 142 18.56 10.68 -10.91
N CYS A 143 19.48 10.86 -9.95
CA CYS A 143 20.74 11.54 -10.19
C CYS A 143 21.73 10.69 -11.01
N LEU A 144 21.64 9.36 -10.91
CA LEU A 144 22.46 8.46 -11.72
C LEU A 144 22.07 8.52 -13.21
N ALA A 145 20.78 8.68 -13.50
CA ALA A 145 20.29 8.83 -14.87
C ALA A 145 20.79 10.12 -15.55
N LEU A 146 20.94 11.22 -14.78
CA LEU A 146 21.57 12.45 -15.27
C LEU A 146 23.05 12.27 -15.58
N ALA A 147 23.78 11.50 -14.75
CA ALA A 147 25.19 11.23 -14.97
C ALA A 147 25.43 10.33 -16.20
N ALA A 148 24.51 9.39 -16.48
CA ALA A 148 24.59 8.50 -17.63
C ALA A 148 24.28 9.20 -18.96
N ASN A 149 23.48 10.27 -18.94
CA ASN A 149 23.10 11.05 -20.12
C ASN A 149 23.45 12.53 -19.92
N PRO A 150 24.74 12.91 -19.96
CA PRO A 150 25.10 14.32 -19.92
C PRO A 150 24.41 15.02 -21.08
N SER A 151 23.62 16.06 -20.78
CA SER A 151 22.94 16.83 -21.81
C SER A 151 23.97 17.27 -22.86
N PRO A 152 23.70 17.09 -24.17
CA PRO A 152 24.61 17.56 -25.21
C PRO A 152 24.87 19.06 -24.99
N PRO A 153 26.11 19.54 -25.21
CA PRO A 153 26.45 20.94 -25.02
C PRO A 153 25.45 21.81 -25.79
N ALA A 154 24.93 22.85 -25.12
CA ALA A 154 23.88 23.72 -25.64
C ALA A 154 24.24 24.20 -27.05
N MET A 155 23.59 23.66 -28.08
CA MET A 155 23.74 24.15 -29.44
C MET A 155 23.11 25.53 -29.51
N THR A 156 23.91 26.52 -29.90
CA THR A 156 23.47 27.87 -30.21
C THR A 156 22.54 27.80 -31.43
N VAL A 157 21.23 27.98 -31.22
CA VAL A 157 20.25 27.98 -32.31
C VAL A 157 20.34 29.31 -33.06
N VAL A 158 20.80 29.27 -34.31
CA VAL A 158 20.67 30.35 -35.29
C VAL A 158 19.26 30.28 -35.90
N PRO A 159 18.50 31.38 -35.99
CA PRO A 159 17.13 31.35 -36.50
C PRO A 159 17.13 31.20 -38.03
N ILE A 160 16.52 30.12 -38.54
CA ILE A 160 16.17 29.99 -39.96
C ILE A 160 14.69 30.30 -40.12
N GLN A 161 14.39 31.32 -40.92
CA GLN A 161 13.04 31.67 -41.34
C GLN A 161 12.52 30.73 -42.44
N GLY A 162 11.25 30.36 -42.32
CA GLY A 162 10.33 30.21 -43.45
C GLY A 162 10.28 28.83 -44.13
N VAL A 163 9.36 27.96 -43.69
CA VAL A 163 8.73 26.95 -44.56
C VAL A 163 7.24 26.86 -44.23
N SER A 164 6.41 27.12 -45.24
CA SER A 164 4.95 27.03 -45.24
C SER A 164 4.46 25.58 -45.21
N THR A 165 3.45 25.31 -44.38
CA THR A 165 2.76 24.02 -44.28
C THR A 165 1.69 23.84 -45.39
N PRO A 166 1.48 22.62 -45.93
CA PRO A 166 0.39 22.35 -46.86
C PRO A 166 -0.95 22.08 -46.13
N ALA A 167 -2.04 22.46 -46.81
CA ALA A 167 -3.42 22.37 -46.33
C ALA A 167 -3.91 20.94 -46.02
N PRO A 168 -4.82 20.76 -45.05
CA PRO A 168 -5.32 19.45 -44.65
C PRO A 168 -6.32 18.86 -45.66
N ARG A 169 -6.17 17.56 -45.95
CA ARG A 169 -7.13 16.74 -46.70
C ARG A 169 -8.42 16.57 -45.91
N GLN A 170 -9.56 16.79 -46.59
CA GLN A 170 -10.90 16.47 -46.10
C GLN A 170 -11.06 14.96 -45.87
N MET A 171 -11.65 14.58 -44.74
CA MET A 171 -12.13 13.22 -44.46
C MET A 171 -13.51 12.97 -45.09
N PRO A 172 -13.84 11.72 -45.49
CA PRO A 172 -15.15 11.38 -46.03
C PRO A 172 -16.23 11.33 -44.93
N GLN A 173 -17.45 11.73 -45.28
CA GLN A 173 -18.63 11.67 -44.44
C GLN A 173 -19.09 10.23 -44.16
N PRO A 174 -19.64 9.94 -42.96
CA PRO A 174 -20.21 8.63 -42.65
C PRO A 174 -21.64 8.47 -43.21
N VAL A 175 -21.89 7.27 -43.74
CA VAL A 175 -23.15 6.77 -44.29
C VAL A 175 -24.14 6.46 -43.16
N ALA A 176 -25.40 6.86 -43.34
CA ALA A 176 -26.49 6.64 -42.40
C ALA A 176 -26.92 5.16 -42.32
N THR A 177 -26.94 4.61 -41.10
CA THR A 177 -27.57 3.31 -40.79
C THR A 177 -28.94 3.52 -40.17
N GLY A 178 -29.95 2.88 -40.75
CA GLY A 178 -31.36 2.99 -40.39
C GLY A 178 -31.71 2.44 -39.01
N SER A 179 -32.71 3.07 -38.40
CA SER A 179 -33.32 2.72 -37.13
C SER A 179 -34.28 1.52 -37.28
N VAL A 180 -34.03 0.45 -36.53
CA VAL A 180 -35.01 -0.63 -36.30
C VAL A 180 -35.58 -0.48 -34.88
N GLN A 181 -36.89 -0.35 -34.81
CA GLN A 181 -37.71 -0.17 -33.62
C GLN A 181 -37.96 -1.53 -32.93
N PRO A 182 -37.64 -1.71 -31.64
CA PRO A 182 -38.00 -2.94 -30.93
C PRO A 182 -39.47 -2.91 -30.48
N ALA A 183 -40.18 -3.97 -30.82
CA ALA A 183 -41.56 -4.23 -30.39
C ALA A 183 -41.61 -4.60 -28.89
N ALA A 184 -42.64 -4.10 -28.22
CA ALA A 184 -42.96 -4.39 -26.82
C ALA A 184 -43.40 -5.86 -26.64
N PRO A 185 -42.95 -6.58 -25.58
CA PRO A 185 -43.53 -7.86 -25.23
C PRO A 185 -44.79 -7.69 -24.38
N ALA A 186 -45.81 -8.49 -24.75
CA ALA A 186 -47.12 -8.56 -24.13
C ALA A 186 -47.07 -9.17 -22.73
N ILE A 187 -47.99 -8.67 -21.89
CA ILE A 187 -48.28 -9.09 -20.53
C ILE A 187 -48.90 -10.49 -20.56
N GLY A 188 -48.21 -11.46 -19.93
CA GLY A 188 -48.67 -12.83 -19.74
C GLY A 188 -49.16 -13.06 -18.31
N THR A 189 -50.34 -13.68 -18.22
CA THR A 189 -51.18 -13.97 -17.06
C THR A 189 -50.55 -14.85 -15.97
N ALA A 190 -50.96 -14.59 -14.73
CA ALA A 190 -50.63 -15.32 -13.51
C ALA A 190 -51.06 -16.79 -13.55
N VAL A 191 -50.17 -17.67 -13.06
CA VAL A 191 -50.43 -19.09 -12.77
C VAL A 191 -50.38 -19.28 -11.24
N PRO A 192 -51.38 -19.91 -10.61
CA PRO A 192 -51.34 -20.17 -9.18
C PRO A 192 -50.48 -21.40 -8.87
N MET A 193 -49.48 -21.25 -8.00
CA MET A 193 -48.74 -22.36 -7.41
C MET A 193 -49.45 -22.84 -6.15
N SER A 194 -49.94 -24.07 -6.18
CA SER A 194 -50.28 -24.85 -4.99
C SER A 194 -49.80 -26.28 -5.20
N ASN A 195 -48.69 -26.66 -4.58
CA ASN A 195 -48.32 -28.06 -4.37
C ASN A 195 -48.07 -28.29 -2.87
N PRO A 196 -48.65 -29.34 -2.25
CA PRO A 196 -48.44 -29.68 -0.85
C PRO A 196 -47.08 -30.37 -0.62
N PRO A 197 -46.60 -30.42 0.63
CA PRO A 197 -45.27 -30.94 0.96
C PRO A 197 -45.18 -32.46 0.75
N VAL A 198 -44.21 -32.87 -0.06
CA VAL A 198 -43.80 -34.28 -0.20
C VAL A 198 -42.77 -34.58 0.88
N SER A 199 -43.15 -35.40 1.85
CA SER A 199 -42.26 -36.00 2.83
C SER A 199 -41.45 -37.14 2.20
N VAL A 200 -40.17 -36.91 1.94
CA VAL A 200 -39.24 -37.95 1.49
C VAL A 200 -38.61 -38.62 2.71
N ALA A 201 -38.87 -39.91 2.88
CA ALA A 201 -38.24 -40.74 3.90
C ALA A 201 -36.74 -40.89 3.59
N VAL A 202 -35.89 -40.50 4.53
CA VAL A 202 -34.43 -40.69 4.47
C VAL A 202 -34.13 -42.15 4.75
N ALA A 203 -33.78 -42.91 3.71
CA ALA A 203 -33.19 -44.24 3.86
C ALA A 203 -31.75 -44.10 4.38
N SER A 204 -31.41 -44.88 5.40
CA SER A 204 -30.07 -44.98 5.97
C SER A 204 -29.06 -45.45 4.92
N ALA A 205 -27.97 -44.69 4.77
CA ALA A 205 -26.87 -45.02 3.87
C ALA A 205 -26.15 -46.31 4.33
N PRO A 206 -25.78 -47.22 3.40
CA PRO A 206 -25.01 -48.40 3.73
C PRO A 206 -23.59 -48.01 4.18
N ALA A 207 -23.08 -48.72 5.19
CA ALA A 207 -21.73 -48.56 5.71
C ALA A 207 -20.70 -48.67 4.56
N GLY A 208 -19.96 -47.59 4.33
CA GLY A 208 -18.94 -47.52 3.28
C GLY A 208 -17.83 -48.54 3.50
N ALA A 209 -17.44 -49.22 2.42
CA ALA A 209 -16.28 -50.09 2.41
C ALA A 209 -15.01 -49.27 2.77
N PRO A 210 -14.06 -49.84 3.54
CA PRO A 210 -12.83 -49.16 3.88
C PRO A 210 -12.05 -48.82 2.60
N MET A 211 -11.72 -47.54 2.45
CA MET A 211 -10.86 -47.08 1.35
C MET A 211 -9.51 -47.80 1.41
N PRO A 212 -8.92 -48.17 0.25
CA PRO A 212 -7.55 -48.67 0.20
C PRO A 212 -6.62 -47.63 0.83
N ALA A 213 -5.77 -48.07 1.77
CA ALA A 213 -4.73 -47.21 2.32
C ALA A 213 -3.88 -46.65 1.17
N MET A 214 -3.75 -45.32 1.09
CA MET A 214 -2.87 -44.71 0.11
C MET A 214 -1.43 -45.19 0.35
N PRO A 215 -0.67 -45.51 -0.71
CA PRO A 215 0.73 -45.88 -0.55
C PRO A 215 1.48 -44.73 0.13
N ALA A 216 2.16 -45.04 1.24
CA ALA A 216 3.00 -44.08 1.92
C ALA A 216 4.07 -43.57 0.94
N THR A 217 4.16 -42.25 0.78
CA THR A 217 5.22 -41.61 0.01
C THR A 217 6.58 -41.99 0.62
N ALA A 218 7.49 -42.47 -0.23
CA ALA A 218 8.85 -42.80 0.20
C ALA A 218 9.52 -41.55 0.83
N PRO A 219 10.33 -41.71 1.89
CA PRO A 219 11.01 -40.60 2.52
C PRO A 219 11.97 -39.92 1.53
N VAL A 220 11.81 -38.61 1.35
CA VAL A 220 12.71 -37.79 0.53
C VAL A 220 14.07 -37.69 1.23
N THR A 221 15.15 -37.98 0.51
CA THR A 221 16.51 -37.81 1.03
C THR A 221 16.98 -36.39 0.71
N PRO A 222 17.25 -35.52 1.71
CA PRO A 222 17.65 -34.15 1.44
C PRO A 222 19.00 -34.05 0.73
N VAL A 223 19.08 -33.24 -0.31
CA VAL A 223 20.32 -32.98 -1.08
C VAL A 223 20.64 -31.50 -1.08
N ASN A 224 21.85 -31.12 -0.67
CA ASN A 224 22.28 -29.71 -0.69
C ASN A 224 22.49 -29.13 -2.09
N PRO A 225 22.30 -27.81 -2.28
CA PRO A 225 22.51 -27.16 -3.58
C PRO A 225 23.97 -27.23 -4.04
N THR A 226 24.20 -27.53 -5.32
CA THR A 226 25.55 -27.57 -5.88
C THR A 226 25.91 -26.28 -6.62
N GLY A 227 27.22 -26.06 -6.86
CA GLY A 227 27.68 -24.92 -7.64
C GLY A 227 27.42 -23.56 -6.98
N PHE A 228 27.43 -23.52 -5.63
CA PHE A 228 27.27 -22.32 -4.85
C PHE A 228 28.48 -21.39 -5.03
N THR A 229 28.23 -20.19 -5.56
CA THR A 229 29.21 -19.20 -5.93
C THR A 229 28.83 -17.84 -5.35
N ALA A 230 29.82 -17.05 -4.95
CA ALA A 230 29.66 -15.64 -4.59
C ALA A 230 30.52 -14.81 -5.53
N SER A 231 29.96 -13.71 -6.06
CA SER A 231 30.68 -12.77 -6.90
C SER A 231 30.33 -11.34 -6.51
N GLN A 232 31.33 -10.48 -6.41
CA GLN A 232 31.11 -9.07 -6.08
C GLN A 232 30.75 -8.29 -7.34
N GLY A 233 29.67 -7.50 -7.27
CA GLY A 233 29.31 -6.53 -8.31
C GLY A 233 29.87 -5.15 -8.00
N LEU A 234 29.28 -4.49 -7.00
CA LEU A 234 29.71 -3.19 -6.47
C LEU A 234 30.37 -3.35 -5.09
N PRO A 235 31.14 -2.35 -4.61
CA PRO A 235 31.61 -2.34 -3.22
C PRO A 235 30.45 -2.55 -2.23
N GLY A 236 30.55 -3.58 -1.38
CA GLY A 236 29.49 -3.98 -0.44
C GLY A 236 28.28 -4.72 -1.03
N GLU A 237 28.28 -5.06 -2.32
CA GLU A 237 27.21 -5.85 -2.97
C GLU A 237 27.76 -7.19 -3.50
N VAL A 238 27.18 -8.29 -3.03
CA VAL A 238 27.58 -9.65 -3.40
C VAL A 238 26.40 -10.37 -4.03
N LEU A 239 26.61 -10.93 -5.21
CA LEU A 239 25.65 -11.78 -5.89
C LEU A 239 25.98 -13.25 -5.60
N LEU A 240 25.06 -13.92 -4.92
CA LEU A 240 25.12 -15.34 -4.59
C LEU A 240 24.39 -16.16 -5.66
N GLY A 241 24.91 -17.32 -6.04
CA GLY A 241 24.29 -18.16 -7.07
C GLY A 241 24.55 -19.65 -6.91
N TRP A 242 23.55 -20.50 -7.19
CA TRP A 242 23.67 -21.98 -7.11
C TRP A 242 22.79 -22.69 -8.15
N ASN A 243 23.05 -23.99 -8.36
CA ASN A 243 22.20 -24.84 -9.18
C ASN A 243 20.96 -25.27 -8.37
N PRO A 244 19.74 -25.17 -8.93
CA PRO A 244 18.54 -25.61 -8.24
C PRO A 244 18.57 -27.13 -8.01
N VAL A 245 18.09 -27.55 -6.85
CA VAL A 245 17.88 -28.95 -6.49
C VAL A 245 16.43 -29.32 -6.84
N PRO A 246 16.20 -30.43 -7.56
CA PRO A 246 14.85 -30.95 -7.81
C PRO A 246 14.10 -31.18 -6.49
N GLU A 247 12.78 -30.96 -6.49
CA GLU A 247 11.89 -31.25 -5.35
C GLU A 247 12.11 -30.43 -4.07
N ALA A 248 13.13 -29.57 -4.02
CA ALA A 248 13.28 -28.61 -2.93
C ALA A 248 12.15 -27.57 -3.00
N GLU A 249 11.40 -27.42 -1.91
CA GLU A 249 10.31 -26.45 -1.78
C GLU A 249 10.86 -25.01 -1.72
N TYR A 250 11.95 -24.83 -0.97
CA TYR A 250 12.67 -23.56 -0.87
C TYR A 250 14.13 -23.75 -0.47
N TYR A 251 14.90 -22.66 -0.52
CA TYR A 251 16.26 -22.58 0.00
C TYR A 251 16.34 -21.60 1.16
N ALA A 252 17.22 -21.86 2.13
CA ALA A 252 17.62 -20.88 3.12
C ALA A 252 19.08 -20.47 2.87
N VAL A 253 19.32 -19.18 2.73
CA VAL A 253 20.64 -18.60 2.46
C VAL A 253 21.09 -17.79 3.67
N PHE A 254 22.29 -18.04 4.15
CA PHE A 254 22.84 -17.41 5.36
C PHE A 254 24.12 -16.67 5.03
N GLY A 255 24.39 -15.58 5.73
CA GLY A 255 25.64 -14.85 5.68
C GLY A 255 25.46 -13.33 5.74
N PRO A 256 26.57 -12.57 5.73
CA PRO A 256 26.54 -11.11 5.79
C PRO A 256 25.78 -10.48 4.62
N GLY A 257 25.09 -9.37 4.89
CA GLY A 257 24.26 -8.66 3.90
C GLY A 257 22.93 -9.32 3.56
N LEU A 258 22.52 -10.35 4.31
CA LEU A 258 21.21 -10.98 4.28
C LEU A 258 20.48 -10.76 5.62
N GLU A 259 19.19 -11.13 5.71
CA GLU A 259 18.42 -11.04 6.96
C GLU A 259 19.06 -11.87 8.11
N PRO A 260 19.07 -11.38 9.36
CA PRO A 260 19.46 -12.18 10.52
C PRO A 260 18.60 -13.44 10.63
N GLY A 261 19.23 -14.62 10.63
CA GLY A 261 18.53 -15.91 10.61
C GLY A 261 18.39 -16.53 9.21
N GLY A 262 18.87 -15.84 8.17
CA GLY A 262 18.89 -16.31 6.79
C GLY A 262 17.70 -15.84 5.96
N GLN A 263 17.88 -15.81 4.64
CA GLN A 263 16.88 -15.43 3.65
C GLN A 263 16.26 -16.68 3.02
N ARG A 264 14.92 -16.76 3.04
CA ARG A 264 14.15 -17.81 2.34
C ARG A 264 14.01 -17.47 0.85
N VAL A 265 14.24 -18.46 -0.01
CA VAL A 265 14.15 -18.34 -1.48
C VAL A 265 13.28 -19.48 -2.00
N ASN A 266 12.05 -19.19 -2.42
CA ASN A 266 11.12 -20.22 -2.89
C ASN A 266 11.52 -20.73 -4.29
N GLN A 267 11.35 -22.03 -4.53
CA GLN A 267 11.54 -22.61 -5.86
C GLN A 267 10.44 -22.05 -6.80
N GLY A 268 10.80 -21.41 -7.91
CA GLY A 268 9.84 -20.82 -8.86
C GLY A 268 9.24 -19.46 -8.49
N GLY A 269 9.39 -19.00 -7.24
CA GLY A 269 8.89 -17.71 -6.76
C GLY A 269 9.95 -16.62 -6.82
N GLY A 270 10.08 -15.93 -7.96
CA GLY A 270 10.70 -14.60 -8.03
C GLY A 270 12.23 -14.49 -7.84
N GLY A 271 12.96 -15.57 -7.55
CA GLY A 271 14.43 -15.54 -7.65
C GLY A 271 14.85 -15.14 -9.06
N PHE A 272 15.79 -14.20 -9.20
CA PHE A 272 16.31 -13.80 -10.50
C PHE A 272 17.04 -14.99 -11.12
N TYR A 273 16.34 -15.80 -11.92
CA TYR A 273 17.02 -16.64 -12.90
C TYR A 273 17.73 -15.69 -13.84
N ALA A 274 19.06 -15.64 -13.79
CA ALA A 274 19.81 -14.82 -14.75
C ALA A 274 19.44 -15.34 -16.14
N GLN A 275 18.93 -14.46 -17.01
CA GLN A 275 18.40 -14.85 -18.32
C GLN A 275 19.43 -15.73 -19.05
N GLY A 276 19.03 -16.96 -19.37
CA GLY A 276 19.88 -17.93 -20.06
C GLY A 276 20.72 -18.86 -19.17
N THR A 277 20.60 -18.80 -17.84
CA THR A 277 21.24 -19.78 -16.93
C THR A 277 20.22 -20.43 -15.99
N ASN A 278 20.33 -21.75 -15.80
CA ASN A 278 19.56 -22.51 -14.82
C ASN A 278 20.13 -22.34 -13.39
N LYS A 279 20.44 -21.10 -12.98
CA LYS A 279 20.94 -20.80 -11.63
C LYS A 279 19.94 -19.96 -10.85
N VAL A 280 19.81 -20.25 -9.56
CA VAL A 280 19.12 -19.39 -8.60
C VAL A 280 20.11 -18.33 -8.15
N MET A 281 19.73 -17.04 -8.21
CA MET A 281 20.60 -15.92 -7.82
C MET A 281 19.94 -15.08 -6.72
N VAL A 282 20.73 -14.66 -5.72
CA VAL A 282 20.29 -13.81 -4.61
C VAL A 282 21.32 -12.70 -4.36
N PRO A 283 20.91 -11.42 -4.41
CA PRO A 283 21.78 -10.33 -4.02
C PRO A 283 21.85 -10.19 -2.48
N ALA A 284 23.05 -9.92 -1.97
CA ALA A 284 23.33 -9.54 -0.60
C ALA A 284 23.94 -8.13 -0.59
N PHE A 285 23.39 -7.23 0.24
CA PHE A 285 23.74 -5.81 0.25
C PHE A 285 24.39 -5.38 1.56
N ASN A 286 25.16 -4.29 1.54
CA ASN A 286 25.87 -3.77 2.72
C ASN A 286 26.81 -4.81 3.36
N VAL A 287 27.41 -5.67 2.53
CA VAL A 287 28.34 -6.69 2.97
C VAL A 287 29.63 -6.01 3.48
N PRO A 288 30.06 -6.27 4.72
CA PRO A 288 31.30 -5.68 5.25
C PRO A 288 32.51 -6.07 4.40
N GLY A 289 33.49 -5.17 4.32
CA GLY A 289 34.75 -5.47 3.64
C GLY A 289 35.54 -6.57 4.35
N GLY A 290 36.35 -7.31 3.59
CA GLY A 290 37.15 -8.44 4.06
C GLY A 290 36.54 -9.80 3.71
N LEU A 291 37.15 -10.87 4.23
CA LEU A 291 36.71 -12.24 3.97
C LEU A 291 35.36 -12.52 4.65
N GLN A 292 34.33 -12.74 3.83
CA GLN A 292 32.99 -13.11 4.26
C GLN A 292 32.64 -14.52 3.77
N GLU A 293 31.75 -15.20 4.49
CA GLU A 293 31.25 -16.54 4.15
C GLU A 293 29.73 -16.57 4.13
N TRP A 294 29.18 -17.29 3.16
CA TRP A 294 27.76 -17.61 3.07
C TRP A 294 27.54 -19.11 3.06
N ALA A 295 26.34 -19.53 3.45
CA ALA A 295 25.88 -20.91 3.38
C ALA A 295 24.50 -20.99 2.71
N VAL A 296 24.22 -22.08 2.00
CA VAL A 296 22.90 -22.35 1.44
C VAL A 296 22.46 -23.78 1.73
N ALA A 297 21.19 -23.94 2.09
CA ALA A 297 20.52 -25.20 2.36
C ALA A 297 19.23 -25.31 1.55
N SER A 298 18.88 -26.53 1.13
CA SER A 298 17.57 -26.85 0.54
C SER A 298 16.63 -27.42 1.60
N TYR A 299 15.35 -27.06 1.52
CA TYR A 299 14.29 -27.60 2.37
C TYR A 299 13.24 -28.30 1.52
N TYR A 300 12.76 -29.43 2.03
CA TYR A 300 11.74 -30.29 1.44
C TYR A 300 10.47 -30.26 2.31
N PRO A 301 9.32 -30.77 1.84
CA PRO A 301 8.08 -30.78 2.60
C PRO A 301 8.28 -31.29 4.02
N ASN A 302 7.64 -30.63 4.99
CA ASN A 302 7.83 -30.83 6.43
C ASN A 302 9.19 -30.35 6.98
N ASN A 303 9.82 -29.38 6.31
CA ASN A 303 11.09 -28.76 6.72
C ASN A 303 12.26 -29.74 6.85
N VAL A 304 12.25 -30.82 6.06
CA VAL A 304 13.36 -31.78 6.05
C VAL A 304 14.54 -31.12 5.31
N THR A 305 15.72 -31.16 5.91
CA THR A 305 16.97 -30.62 5.34
C THR A 305 18.17 -31.42 5.85
N THR A 306 19.34 -31.27 5.23
CA THR A 306 20.59 -31.85 5.74
C THR A 306 21.04 -31.16 7.04
N PRO A 307 21.92 -31.76 7.86
CA PRO A 307 22.56 -31.05 8.97
C PRO A 307 23.26 -29.76 8.53
N GLY A 308 23.25 -28.72 9.39
CA GLY A 308 23.87 -27.42 9.08
C GLY A 308 25.38 -27.44 8.81
N SER A 309 26.06 -28.51 9.26
CA SER A 309 27.47 -28.78 8.93
C SER A 309 27.69 -29.18 7.47
N GLU A 310 26.64 -29.62 6.78
CA GLU A 310 26.70 -30.11 5.40
C GLU A 310 26.27 -29.04 4.38
N PHE A 311 25.74 -27.90 4.85
CA PHE A 311 25.31 -26.81 3.98
C PHE A 311 26.43 -26.38 3.03
N SER A 312 26.05 -26.10 1.79
CA SER A 312 27.02 -25.64 0.80
C SER A 312 27.49 -24.24 1.17
N ARG A 313 28.81 -24.02 1.21
CA ARG A 313 29.43 -22.77 1.64
C ARG A 313 30.27 -22.16 0.54
N VAL A 314 30.36 -20.84 0.55
CA VAL A 314 31.26 -20.08 -0.31
C VAL A 314 31.81 -18.88 0.46
N SER A 315 33.07 -18.55 0.24
CA SER A 315 33.70 -17.36 0.82
C SER A 315 34.15 -16.41 -0.28
N LEU A 316 34.09 -15.12 -0.02
CA LEU A 316 34.54 -14.07 -0.93
C LEU A 316 35.22 -12.98 -0.10
N ASP A 317 36.38 -12.51 -0.56
CA ASP A 317 37.01 -11.31 0.00
C ASP A 317 36.35 -10.08 -0.63
N VAL A 318 35.54 -9.39 0.17
CA VAL A 318 34.67 -8.31 -0.30
C VAL A 318 35.40 -6.99 -0.19
N THR A 319 35.44 -6.24 -1.29
CA THR A 319 35.88 -4.85 -1.25
C THR A 319 34.79 -4.04 -0.55
N GLY A 320 35.06 -3.59 0.68
CA GLY A 320 34.10 -2.80 1.45
C GLY A 320 33.84 -1.44 0.78
N VAL A 321 32.66 -0.86 1.04
CA VAL A 321 32.46 0.57 0.79
C VAL A 321 33.47 1.28 1.68
N ALA A 322 34.42 2.02 1.08
CA ALA A 322 35.39 2.77 1.85
C ALA A 322 34.63 3.69 2.82
N THR A 323 34.63 3.31 4.10
CA THR A 323 34.14 4.16 5.17
C THR A 323 35.03 5.38 5.12
N ALA A 324 34.49 6.49 4.63
CA ALA A 324 35.19 7.76 4.58
C ALA A 324 35.76 8.00 5.99
N THR A 325 37.08 7.84 6.11
CA THR A 325 37.78 8.03 7.37
C THR A 325 37.52 9.48 7.74
N ALA A 326 36.80 9.70 8.85
CA ALA A 326 36.47 11.05 9.29
C ALA A 326 37.78 11.88 9.32
N PRO A 327 37.83 13.05 8.67
CA PRO A 327 39.02 13.88 8.68
C PRO A 327 39.37 14.21 10.15
N PRO A 328 40.67 14.19 10.52
CA PRO A 328 41.09 14.46 11.90
C PRO A 328 40.56 15.83 12.31
N ALA A 329 39.74 15.84 13.37
CA ALA A 329 39.13 17.05 13.91
C ALA A 329 40.24 18.07 14.23
N THR A 330 40.30 19.12 13.42
CA THR A 330 41.19 20.25 13.66
C THR A 330 40.53 21.12 14.73
N SER A 331 41.12 21.15 15.92
CA SER A 331 40.67 21.94 17.05
C SER A 331 40.81 23.44 16.75
N ALA A 332 39.67 24.10 16.48
CA ALA A 332 39.61 25.55 16.39
C ALA A 332 39.61 26.19 17.80
N PRO A 333 40.35 27.28 18.02
CA PRO A 333 40.43 27.95 19.32
C PRO A 333 39.14 28.71 19.64
N THR A 334 38.59 28.43 20.81
CA THR A 334 37.41 29.07 21.41
C THR A 334 37.64 30.58 21.64
N PRO A 335 36.77 31.49 21.16
CA PRO A 335 36.81 32.89 21.54
C PRO A 335 36.32 33.08 22.98
N ALA A 336 37.09 33.81 23.77
CA ALA A 336 36.73 34.17 25.14
C ALA A 336 35.52 35.11 25.17
N SER A 337 34.36 34.60 25.57
CA SER A 337 33.17 35.39 25.89
C SER A 337 33.14 35.76 27.36
N THR A 338 32.94 37.05 27.59
CA THR A 338 32.79 37.78 28.86
C THR A 338 31.70 37.18 29.77
N PRO A 339 31.91 37.08 31.09
CA PRO A 339 30.94 36.50 32.01
C PRO A 339 29.76 37.47 32.20
N THR A 340 28.60 37.10 31.67
CA THR A 340 27.32 37.73 32.02
C THR A 340 26.62 36.79 32.98
N ASP A 341 26.19 37.31 34.13
CA ASP A 341 25.61 36.55 35.24
C ASP A 341 24.54 35.54 34.78
N PRO A 342 24.62 34.26 35.21
CA PRO A 342 23.65 33.25 34.84
C PRO A 342 22.37 33.50 35.63
N ALA A 343 21.35 34.06 34.97
CA ALA A 343 19.98 33.90 35.41
C ALA A 343 19.70 32.39 35.49
N THR A 344 19.60 31.88 36.72
CA THR A 344 19.29 30.49 37.06
C THR A 344 17.90 30.15 36.53
N SER A 345 17.82 29.75 35.26
CA SER A 345 16.64 29.04 34.77
C SER A 345 16.48 27.79 35.64
N PRO A 346 15.30 27.57 36.22
CA PRO A 346 15.06 26.36 36.99
C PRO A 346 15.41 25.14 36.13
N PRO A 347 16.03 24.10 36.70
CA PRO A 347 16.41 22.91 35.95
C PRO A 347 15.16 22.37 35.23
N PRO A 348 15.28 21.98 33.95
CA PRO A 348 14.17 21.38 33.22
C PRO A 348 13.58 20.23 34.05
N PRO A 349 12.25 20.12 34.17
CA PRO A 349 11.63 18.98 34.83
C PRO A 349 12.23 17.70 34.25
N ALA A 350 12.60 16.75 35.12
CA ALA A 350 13.11 15.46 34.68
C ALA A 350 12.12 14.85 33.68
N ALA A 351 12.61 14.47 32.50
CA ALA A 351 11.78 13.87 31.48
C ALA A 351 11.13 12.61 32.07
N LYS A 352 9.80 12.53 32.00
CA LYS A 352 9.10 11.29 32.36
C LYS A 352 9.66 10.16 31.51
N THR A 353 9.95 9.03 32.14
CA THR A 353 10.49 7.83 31.46
C THR A 353 9.42 6.76 31.23
N ALA A 354 8.23 6.94 31.78
CA ALA A 354 7.09 6.05 31.60
C ALA A 354 5.78 6.83 31.72
N ASP A 355 4.79 6.44 30.93
CA ASP A 355 3.41 6.96 31.01
C ASP A 355 2.43 5.84 30.60
N LYS A 356 1.15 6.00 30.95
CA LYS A 356 0.09 5.08 30.54
C LYS A 356 -0.55 5.54 29.23
N TYR A 357 -0.79 4.58 28.36
CA TYR A 357 -1.37 4.80 27.04
C TYR A 357 -2.54 3.86 26.80
N MET A 358 -3.42 4.30 25.91
CA MET A 358 -4.50 3.50 25.37
C MET A 358 -4.48 3.58 23.85
N VAL A 359 -4.69 2.44 23.21
CA VAL A 359 -4.85 2.32 21.75
C VAL A 359 -6.24 1.80 21.46
N THR A 360 -6.95 2.48 20.57
CA THR A 360 -8.35 2.21 20.26
C THR A 360 -8.57 2.23 18.75
N ILE A 361 -9.26 1.23 18.21
CA ILE A 361 -9.86 1.33 16.86
C ILE A 361 -11.15 2.12 17.02
N THR A 362 -11.18 3.37 16.55
CA THR A 362 -12.29 4.28 16.82
C THR A 362 -13.49 4.08 15.90
N GLY A 363 -13.26 3.53 14.70
CA GLY A 363 -14.32 3.24 13.75
C GLY A 363 -13.78 2.90 12.37
N LEU A 364 -14.72 2.72 11.43
CA LEU A 364 -14.49 2.37 10.04
C LEU A 364 -15.23 3.33 9.11
N ARG A 365 -14.77 3.42 7.87
CA ARG A 365 -15.47 4.07 6.76
C ARG A 365 -15.44 3.18 5.52
N ALA A 366 -16.60 2.81 5.02
CA ALA A 366 -16.75 2.14 3.75
C ALA A 366 -16.69 3.18 2.63
N TYR A 367 -15.61 3.24 1.86
CA TYR A 367 -15.61 4.03 0.62
C TYR A 367 -16.30 3.27 -0.50
N GLN A 368 -16.07 1.97 -0.51
CA GLN A 368 -16.65 1.04 -1.44
C GLN A 368 -16.90 -0.26 -0.69
N ALA A 369 -18.17 -0.59 -0.49
CA ALA A 369 -18.57 -1.89 0.04
C ALA A 369 -18.29 -2.98 -1.01
N SER A 370 -18.04 -4.21 -0.56
CA SER A 370 -17.95 -5.39 -1.42
C SER A 370 -19.26 -5.66 -2.14
N ALA A 371 -19.21 -6.59 -3.10
CA ALA A 371 -20.43 -7.13 -3.68
C ALA A 371 -20.98 -8.20 -2.73
N ASP A 372 -22.03 -7.84 -2.01
CA ASP A 372 -22.90 -8.77 -1.29
C ASP A 372 -23.31 -9.98 -2.17
N ASP A 373 -23.54 -11.13 -1.53
CA ASP A 373 -23.98 -12.33 -2.22
C ASP A 373 -25.33 -12.05 -2.93
N MET A 374 -25.51 -12.58 -4.16
CA MET A 374 -26.68 -12.24 -4.98
C MET A 374 -28.02 -12.58 -4.32
N LEU A 375 -28.01 -13.36 -3.24
CA LEU A 375 -29.19 -13.86 -2.55
C LEU A 375 -29.38 -13.20 -1.17
N SER A 376 -28.49 -12.28 -0.76
CA SER A 376 -28.41 -11.67 0.57
C SER A 376 -28.69 -12.69 1.68
N ARG A 377 -28.00 -13.85 1.61
CA ARG A 377 -28.28 -15.00 2.50
C ARG A 377 -27.79 -14.77 3.92
N ASP A 378 -26.68 -14.07 4.05
CA ASP A 378 -26.03 -13.64 5.29
C ASP A 378 -26.46 -12.24 5.73
N GLY A 379 -27.24 -11.50 4.96
CA GLY A 379 -27.77 -10.19 5.33
C GLY A 379 -27.81 -9.29 4.11
N VAL A 380 -28.26 -8.05 4.28
CA VAL A 380 -28.28 -7.06 3.18
C VAL A 380 -27.02 -6.21 3.23
N GLY A 381 -26.11 -6.36 2.28
CA GLY A 381 -24.85 -5.61 2.23
C GLY A 381 -23.75 -6.18 3.09
N ASP A 382 -22.63 -5.47 3.20
CA ASP A 382 -21.49 -6.04 3.91
C ASP A 382 -21.78 -6.07 5.42
N GLU A 383 -21.22 -7.10 6.04
CA GLU A 383 -21.11 -7.23 7.49
C GLU A 383 -19.65 -7.36 7.87
N VAL A 384 -19.12 -6.40 8.61
CA VAL A 384 -17.68 -6.31 8.86
C VAL A 384 -17.33 -6.38 10.34
N TYR A 385 -16.17 -6.93 10.63
CA TYR A 385 -15.55 -6.83 11.94
C TYR A 385 -14.06 -6.47 11.82
N ALA A 386 -13.59 -5.67 12.77
CA ALA A 386 -12.18 -5.37 12.91
C ALA A 386 -11.51 -6.38 13.83
N ALA A 387 -10.27 -6.72 13.52
CA ALA A 387 -9.41 -7.50 14.40
C ALA A 387 -8.04 -6.86 14.56
N ALA A 388 -7.36 -7.15 15.66
CA ALA A 388 -6.00 -6.70 15.90
C ALA A 388 -5.20 -7.78 16.64
N TYR A 389 -4.01 -8.08 16.12
CA TYR A 389 -3.03 -8.93 16.79
C TYR A 389 -1.96 -8.04 17.42
N VAL A 390 -1.93 -7.98 18.75
CA VAL A 390 -1.12 -7.03 19.53
C VAL A 390 0.04 -7.79 20.18
N ARG A 391 1.25 -7.29 19.98
CA ARG A 391 2.48 -7.86 20.54
C ARG A 391 3.19 -6.82 21.36
N SER A 392 3.59 -7.17 22.57
CA SER A 392 4.47 -6.35 23.40
C SER A 392 5.86 -6.98 23.42
N TYR A 393 6.90 -6.18 23.18
CA TYR A 393 8.30 -6.59 23.22
C TYR A 393 9.05 -5.80 24.27
N ASP A 394 9.97 -6.47 24.96
CA ASP A 394 11.05 -5.82 25.69
C ASP A 394 12.12 -5.40 24.69
N ARG A 395 12.34 -4.09 24.57
CA ARG A 395 13.27 -3.50 23.60
C ARG A 395 14.74 -3.75 23.95
N HIS A 396 15.08 -4.05 25.21
CA HIS A 396 16.46 -4.34 25.58
C HIS A 396 16.89 -5.73 25.12
N THR A 397 15.97 -6.69 25.23
CA THR A 397 16.23 -8.11 24.95
C THR A 397 15.70 -8.54 23.58
N GLY A 398 14.83 -7.74 22.97
CA GLY A 398 14.07 -8.09 21.77
C GLY A 398 13.05 -9.20 22.00
N GLN A 399 12.84 -9.62 23.25
CA GLN A 399 11.97 -10.75 23.59
C GLN A 399 10.51 -10.32 23.58
N LEU A 400 9.66 -11.23 23.12
CA LEU A 400 8.21 -11.08 23.19
C LEU A 400 7.75 -11.20 24.65
N ALA A 401 7.14 -10.13 25.17
CA ALA A 401 6.64 -10.05 26.53
C ALA A 401 5.16 -10.49 26.64
N ALA A 402 4.32 -10.10 25.66
CA ALA A 402 2.90 -10.43 25.66
C ALA A 402 2.32 -10.49 24.25
N VAL A 403 1.25 -11.27 24.09
CA VAL A 403 0.46 -11.37 22.87
C VAL A 403 -1.02 -11.33 23.23
N GLU A 404 -1.78 -10.51 22.51
CA GLU A 404 -3.23 -10.42 22.64
C GLU A 404 -3.88 -10.43 21.25
N THR A 405 -5.10 -10.93 21.15
CA THR A 405 -5.91 -10.81 19.93
C THR A 405 -7.27 -10.23 20.29
N HIS A 406 -7.64 -9.18 19.56
CA HIS A 406 -8.88 -8.44 19.75
C HIS A 406 -9.75 -8.58 18.51
N ILE A 407 -11.06 -8.74 18.70
CA ILE A 407 -12.05 -8.87 17.61
C ILE A 407 -13.27 -8.04 18.02
N SER A 408 -13.77 -7.21 17.11
CA SER A 408 -15.02 -6.50 17.34
C SER A 408 -16.22 -7.44 17.15
N ALA A 409 -17.38 -7.05 17.67
CA ALA A 409 -18.65 -7.51 17.18
C ALA A 409 -18.74 -7.24 15.68
N VAL A 410 -19.56 -8.04 15.00
CA VAL A 410 -19.84 -7.82 13.60
C VAL A 410 -20.83 -6.67 13.46
N HIS A 411 -20.53 -5.73 12.58
CA HIS A 411 -21.33 -4.55 12.30
C HIS A 411 -21.94 -4.69 10.90
N GLY A 412 -23.26 -4.59 10.78
CA GLY A 412 -23.94 -4.75 9.49
C GLY A 412 -25.44 -4.98 9.63
N ASP A 413 -26.05 -5.78 8.76
CA ASP A 413 -27.47 -6.11 8.85
C ASP A 413 -27.75 -7.10 9.99
N VAL A 414 -28.71 -6.78 10.87
CA VAL A 414 -29.10 -7.63 12.00
C VAL A 414 -30.27 -8.56 11.68
N ASN A 415 -30.87 -8.45 10.50
CA ASN A 415 -32.02 -9.27 10.12
C ASN A 415 -31.68 -10.77 10.15
N LYS A 416 -32.39 -11.55 10.96
CA LYS A 416 -32.15 -12.98 11.26
C LYS A 416 -30.91 -13.31 12.13
N PHE A 417 -30.05 -12.34 12.42
CA PHE A 417 -28.87 -12.53 13.28
C PHE A 417 -29.03 -11.97 14.69
N GLY A 418 -29.98 -11.05 14.89
CA GLY A 418 -30.37 -10.54 16.21
C GLY A 418 -29.17 -9.97 16.97
N ALA A 419 -28.99 -10.40 18.23
CA ALA A 419 -27.93 -9.90 19.12
C ALA A 419 -26.50 -10.36 18.75
N GLN A 420 -26.33 -11.20 17.71
CA GLN A 420 -25.01 -11.63 17.25
C GLN A 420 -24.29 -10.53 16.46
N ARG A 421 -25.03 -9.54 15.96
CA ARG A 421 -24.53 -8.41 15.17
C ARG A 421 -24.99 -7.09 15.78
N LEU A 422 -24.22 -6.04 15.53
CA LEU A 422 -24.61 -4.67 15.80
C LEU A 422 -25.10 -4.05 14.50
N GLN A 423 -26.28 -3.44 14.55
CA GLN A 423 -26.82 -2.73 13.40
C GLN A 423 -25.88 -1.60 12.99
N ALA A 424 -25.42 -1.64 11.76
CA ALA A 424 -24.60 -0.60 11.15
C ALA A 424 -24.87 -0.49 9.66
N GLY A 425 -24.64 0.69 9.11
CA GLY A 425 -24.81 0.94 7.68
C GLY A 425 -26.25 1.24 7.29
N THR A 426 -26.40 1.72 6.06
CA THR A 426 -27.65 2.34 5.60
C THR A 426 -28.26 1.67 4.38
N ARG A 427 -27.86 0.43 4.06
CA ARG A 427 -28.39 -0.33 2.92
C ARG A 427 -29.83 -0.81 3.13
N SER A 428 -30.22 -1.12 4.36
CA SER A 428 -31.60 -1.51 4.73
C SER A 428 -32.06 -0.86 6.05
N ALA A 429 -33.31 -1.09 6.44
CA ALA A 429 -33.86 -0.61 7.71
C ALA A 429 -33.25 -1.31 8.94
N THR A 430 -32.66 -2.49 8.76
CA THR A 430 -32.03 -3.30 9.81
C THR A 430 -30.49 -3.24 9.74
N GLY A 431 -29.94 -2.31 8.95
CA GLY A 431 -28.51 -2.13 8.77
C GLY A 431 -28.06 -2.57 7.38
N GLY A 432 -26.80 -2.97 7.28
CA GLY A 432 -26.17 -3.35 6.02
C GLY A 432 -25.27 -2.24 5.50
N ILE A 433 -24.00 -2.54 5.32
CA ILE A 433 -23.03 -1.52 4.93
C ILE A 433 -23.08 -1.31 3.41
N ARG A 434 -23.07 -0.04 3.02
CA ARG A 434 -22.91 0.40 1.63
C ARG A 434 -21.86 1.50 1.52
N ASP A 435 -21.56 1.89 0.29
CA ASP A 435 -20.61 2.95 0.02
C ASP A 435 -20.97 4.25 0.75
N GLY A 436 -19.97 4.85 1.38
CA GLY A 436 -20.06 6.10 2.12
C GLY A 436 -20.39 5.93 3.60
N ASP A 437 -20.84 4.75 4.05
CA ASP A 437 -21.20 4.51 5.45
C ASP A 437 -19.99 4.64 6.38
N MET A 438 -20.27 5.03 7.64
CA MET A 438 -19.30 5.16 8.72
C MET A 438 -19.76 4.32 9.90
N ILE A 439 -18.83 3.66 10.59
CA ILE A 439 -19.14 2.71 11.66
C ILE A 439 -18.36 3.14 12.91
N PRO A 440 -19.01 3.48 14.03
CA PRO A 440 -20.46 3.58 14.21
C PRO A 440 -21.05 4.79 13.47
N ASP A 441 -22.35 4.73 13.17
CA ASP A 441 -23.05 5.83 12.51
C ASP A 441 -23.08 7.10 13.39
N GLY A 442 -23.08 8.28 12.74
CA GLY A 442 -23.44 9.55 13.39
C GLY A 442 -22.31 10.33 14.09
N GLY A 443 -21.03 10.05 13.84
CA GLY A 443 -19.95 10.80 14.51
C GLY A 443 -18.61 10.87 13.78
N PHE A 444 -17.75 11.78 14.26
CA PHE A 444 -16.35 11.89 13.86
C PHE A 444 -15.61 10.59 14.22
N ILE A 445 -15.59 9.59 13.32
CA ILE A 445 -14.90 8.31 13.51
C ILE A 445 -13.40 8.45 13.81
N ALA A 446 -12.82 9.63 13.61
CA ALA A 446 -11.46 9.98 14.01
C ALA A 446 -11.33 10.37 15.50
N MET A 447 -12.43 10.32 16.28
CA MET A 447 -12.43 10.65 17.71
C MET A 447 -13.32 9.66 18.48
N ARG A 448 -12.88 9.28 19.67
CA ARG A 448 -13.74 8.55 20.61
C ARG A 448 -14.90 9.44 21.09
N SER A 449 -16.12 9.11 20.68
CA SER A 449 -17.35 9.78 21.14
C SER A 449 -17.87 9.22 22.47
N VAL A 450 -17.48 7.99 22.81
CA VAL A 450 -17.85 7.27 24.03
C VAL A 450 -16.62 6.59 24.63
N PRO A 451 -16.65 6.11 25.90
CA PRO A 451 -15.56 5.33 26.46
C PRO A 451 -15.20 4.12 25.59
N ALA A 452 -13.91 3.77 25.57
CA ALA A 452 -13.45 2.64 24.78
C ALA A 452 -14.04 1.32 25.32
N GLN A 453 -14.53 0.48 24.42
CA GLN A 453 -15.21 -0.78 24.74
C GLN A 453 -14.35 -1.97 24.33
N ALA A 454 -14.65 -3.17 24.85
CA ALA A 454 -13.83 -4.36 24.57
C ALA A 454 -14.04 -4.93 23.15
N SER A 455 -15.27 -4.84 22.62
CA SER A 455 -15.65 -5.50 21.38
C SER A 455 -16.51 -4.64 20.46
N THR A 456 -16.66 -3.34 20.70
CA THR A 456 -17.46 -2.47 19.84
C THR A 456 -16.73 -1.15 19.65
N PHE A 457 -17.02 -0.43 18.57
CA PHE A 457 -16.36 0.84 18.33
C PHE A 457 -16.86 1.92 19.30
N PRO A 458 -15.96 2.73 19.90
CA PRO A 458 -14.51 2.68 19.78
C PRO A 458 -13.90 1.51 20.60
N MET A 459 -13.21 0.58 19.92
CA MET A 459 -12.73 -0.69 20.47
C MET A 459 -11.31 -0.59 21.02
N ARG A 460 -11.15 -0.79 22.33
CA ARG A 460 -9.84 -0.79 23.00
C ARG A 460 -9.07 -2.06 22.62
N ILE A 461 -7.87 -1.88 22.10
CA ILE A 461 -6.96 -2.98 21.74
C ILE A 461 -5.67 -2.99 22.56
N PHE A 462 -5.39 -1.93 23.30
CA PHE A 462 -4.32 -1.90 24.29
C PHE A 462 -4.61 -0.86 25.37
N GLU A 463 -4.25 -1.17 26.62
CA GLU A 463 -4.16 -0.22 27.73
C GLU A 463 -3.03 -0.65 28.67
N GLY A 464 -2.05 0.22 28.88
CA GLY A 464 -0.89 -0.14 29.70
C GLY A 464 0.19 0.94 29.73
N THR A 465 1.22 0.69 30.54
CA THR A 465 2.38 1.57 30.66
C THR A 465 3.40 1.26 29.58
N LEU A 466 3.90 2.29 28.90
CA LEU A 466 5.06 2.17 28.00
C LEU A 466 6.24 2.92 28.61
N VAL A 467 7.40 2.27 28.62
CA VAL A 467 8.65 2.80 29.17
C VAL A 467 9.60 3.18 28.04
N ASP A 468 10.22 4.35 28.16
CA ASP A 468 11.26 4.82 27.23
C ASP A 468 12.40 3.80 27.15
N GLY A 469 12.78 3.44 25.92
CA GLY A 469 13.79 2.41 25.67
C GLY A 469 13.39 1.00 26.11
N GLY A 470 12.26 0.81 26.81
CA GLY A 470 11.90 -0.45 27.45
C GLY A 470 10.84 -1.25 26.72
N THR A 471 9.74 -0.63 26.31
CA THR A 471 8.60 -1.36 25.73
C THR A 471 8.31 -0.91 24.31
N ALA A 472 8.08 -1.87 23.41
CA ALA A 472 7.52 -1.64 22.09
C ALA A 472 6.23 -2.45 21.91
N LEU A 473 5.20 -1.81 21.37
CA LEU A 473 3.99 -2.47 20.90
C LEU A 473 4.00 -2.55 19.39
N LEU A 474 3.79 -3.75 18.86
CA LEU A 474 3.59 -4.00 17.45
C LEU A 474 2.15 -4.50 17.25
N ILE A 475 1.35 -3.73 16.53
CA ILE A 475 -0.07 -4.02 16.31
C ILE A 475 -0.26 -4.37 14.83
N SER A 476 -0.82 -5.56 14.56
CA SER A 476 -1.23 -5.98 13.22
C SER A 476 -2.76 -5.94 13.10
N PRO A 477 -3.34 -4.80 12.69
CA PRO A 477 -4.77 -4.69 12.46
C PRO A 477 -5.19 -5.37 11.15
N SER A 478 -6.39 -5.92 11.15
CA SER A 478 -7.06 -6.50 9.97
C SER A 478 -8.54 -6.18 9.99
N LEU A 479 -9.15 -6.21 8.80
CA LEU A 479 -10.59 -6.00 8.63
C LEU A 479 -11.14 -7.19 7.85
N TRP A 480 -12.33 -7.65 8.24
CA TRP A 480 -12.94 -8.86 7.72
C TRP A 480 -14.40 -8.62 7.39
N GLU A 481 -14.85 -9.29 6.34
CA GLU A 481 -16.24 -9.48 5.95
C GLU A 481 -16.73 -10.83 6.49
N GLN A 482 -17.95 -10.86 7.05
CA GLN A 482 -18.51 -12.04 7.69
C GLN A 482 -19.43 -12.82 6.75
N ASP A 483 -18.87 -13.80 6.05
CA ASP A 483 -19.63 -14.68 5.14
C ASP A 483 -19.88 -16.08 5.75
N GLY A 484 -19.44 -16.33 6.99
CA GLY A 484 -19.86 -17.50 7.79
C GLY A 484 -18.78 -18.11 8.68
N ALA A 485 -18.01 -19.06 8.16
CA ALA A 485 -17.00 -19.83 8.87
C ALA A 485 -15.68 -19.05 9.01
N ASN A 486 -15.11 -19.06 10.21
CA ASN A 486 -13.92 -18.27 10.55
C ASN A 486 -12.57 -18.93 10.15
N GLY A 487 -12.54 -19.85 9.19
CA GLY A 487 -11.35 -20.63 8.86
C GLY A 487 -10.15 -19.77 8.42
N TYR A 488 -10.39 -18.80 7.53
CA TYR A 488 -9.35 -17.87 7.07
C TYR A 488 -8.88 -16.93 8.18
N PHE A 489 -9.79 -16.51 9.05
CA PHE A 489 -9.45 -15.70 10.22
C PHE A 489 -8.51 -16.45 11.18
N VAL A 490 -8.82 -17.71 11.51
CA VAL A 490 -7.95 -18.57 12.34
C VAL A 490 -6.59 -18.76 11.68
N GLN A 491 -6.55 -18.96 10.37
CA GLN A 491 -5.29 -19.07 9.63
C GLN A 491 -4.47 -17.77 9.67
N TRP A 492 -5.13 -16.61 9.51
CA TRP A 492 -4.46 -15.32 9.68
C TRP A 492 -3.86 -15.17 11.08
N GLN A 493 -4.59 -15.55 12.14
CA GLN A 493 -4.05 -15.52 13.51
C GLN A 493 -2.82 -16.42 13.67
N GLN A 494 -2.83 -17.61 13.09
CA GLN A 494 -1.67 -18.52 13.11
C GLN A 494 -0.46 -17.91 12.39
N ASN A 495 -0.68 -17.27 11.24
CA ASN A 495 0.37 -16.55 10.52
C ASN A 495 0.92 -15.40 11.35
N GLN A 496 0.06 -14.62 12.00
CA GLN A 496 0.49 -13.59 12.93
C GLN A 496 1.33 -14.17 14.08
N ALA A 497 0.98 -15.33 14.61
CA ALA A 497 1.74 -16.00 15.64
C ALA A 497 3.14 -16.43 15.16
N MET A 498 3.28 -16.90 13.91
CA MET A 498 4.59 -17.23 13.33
C MET A 498 5.53 -16.03 13.23
N LEU A 499 4.98 -14.81 13.14
CA LEU A 499 5.78 -13.58 13.11
C LEU A 499 6.28 -13.12 14.48
N ASN A 500 5.84 -13.75 15.57
CA ASN A 500 6.14 -13.29 16.93
C ASN A 500 7.64 -13.19 17.23
N SER A 501 8.47 -14.06 16.68
CA SER A 501 9.93 -14.03 16.88
C SER A 501 10.68 -13.18 15.87
N ALA A 502 10.13 -12.95 14.68
CA ALA A 502 10.84 -12.33 13.56
C ALA A 502 10.41 -10.89 13.27
N LEU A 503 9.23 -10.46 13.72
CA LEU A 503 8.69 -9.15 13.34
C LEU A 503 9.48 -8.01 13.97
N PHE A 504 9.85 -8.13 15.25
CA PHE A 504 10.57 -7.08 15.96
C PHE A 504 11.99 -6.86 15.43
N THR A 505 12.61 -7.88 14.83
CA THR A 505 13.95 -7.79 14.24
C THR A 505 13.97 -7.22 12.82
N LYS A 506 12.80 -6.91 12.24
CA LYS A 506 12.73 -6.31 10.91
C LYS A 506 13.28 -4.89 10.94
N GLN A 507 14.15 -4.57 9.97
CA GLN A 507 14.80 -3.27 9.91
C GLN A 507 13.79 -2.11 9.89
N GLY A 508 12.69 -2.25 9.14
CA GLY A 508 11.62 -1.24 9.11
C GLY A 508 11.01 -0.94 10.49
N VAL A 509 10.93 -1.92 11.39
CA VAL A 509 10.47 -1.69 12.77
C VAL A 509 11.49 -0.86 13.54
N HIS A 510 12.78 -1.18 13.43
CA HIS A 510 13.84 -0.42 14.06
C HIS A 510 13.97 1.00 13.51
N ASP A 511 13.75 1.18 12.20
CA ASP A 511 13.76 2.49 11.55
C ASP A 511 12.65 3.40 12.09
N GLU A 512 11.41 2.90 12.22
CA GLU A 512 10.30 3.66 12.82
C GLU A 512 10.60 4.06 14.26
N ILE A 513 11.18 3.15 15.05
CA ILE A 513 11.60 3.42 16.44
C ILE A 513 12.68 4.50 16.49
N ALA A 514 13.71 4.38 15.65
CA ALA A 514 14.82 5.33 15.62
C ALA A 514 14.37 6.72 15.16
N GLN A 515 13.49 6.79 14.17
CA GLN A 515 12.99 8.04 13.59
C GLN A 515 11.82 8.63 14.37
N LYS A 516 11.24 7.87 15.32
CA LYS A 516 10.01 8.22 16.05
C LYS A 516 8.86 8.53 15.08
N THR A 517 8.77 7.72 14.05
CA THR A 517 7.76 7.86 13.00
C THR A 517 6.46 7.18 13.46
N PHE A 518 5.33 7.83 13.17
CA PHE A 518 4.00 7.36 13.53
C PHE A 518 3.23 7.07 12.24
N LEU A 519 3.63 6.00 11.56
CA LEU A 519 3.06 5.55 10.30
C LEU A 519 2.89 4.02 10.29
N PRO A 520 1.95 3.50 9.50
CA PRO A 520 1.84 2.05 9.31
C PRO A 520 2.97 1.55 8.40
N LEU A 521 3.63 0.47 8.84
CA LEU A 521 4.49 -0.35 8.02
C LEU A 521 3.66 -1.36 7.24
N LYS A 522 4.10 -1.73 6.03
CA LYS A 522 3.51 -2.82 5.26
C LYS A 522 4.57 -3.89 5.02
N PHE A 523 4.26 -5.14 5.34
CA PHE A 523 5.12 -6.28 5.05
C PHE A 523 4.42 -7.27 4.10
N GLY A 524 5.21 -7.90 3.22
CA GLY A 524 4.80 -9.08 2.44
C GLY A 524 4.02 -8.83 1.15
N MET A 525 4.13 -7.64 0.52
CA MET A 525 3.45 -7.36 -0.77
C MET A 525 4.36 -7.40 -2.01
N SER A 526 5.68 -7.53 -1.84
CA SER A 526 6.63 -7.45 -2.93
C SER A 526 7.55 -8.66 -2.87
N GLY A 527 7.60 -9.42 -3.96
CA GLY A 527 8.60 -10.48 -4.17
C GLY A 527 10.05 -9.98 -4.15
N ASN A 528 10.27 -8.67 -4.01
CA ASN A 528 11.58 -8.01 -3.89
C ASN A 528 11.81 -7.32 -2.54
N ASP A 529 10.87 -7.36 -1.60
CA ASP A 529 11.13 -6.81 -0.28
C ASP A 529 12.07 -7.77 0.44
N SER A 530 13.34 -7.40 0.58
CA SER A 530 14.31 -8.10 1.42
C SER A 530 13.95 -8.10 2.92
N ASN A 531 12.74 -7.62 3.27
CA ASN A 531 12.09 -7.69 4.57
C ASN A 531 10.92 -8.71 4.61
N ALA A 532 10.70 -9.47 3.53
CA ALA A 532 9.56 -10.38 3.32
C ALA A 532 9.68 -11.74 4.04
N GLY A 533 10.52 -11.87 5.07
CA GLY A 533 10.53 -13.06 5.93
C GLY A 533 9.24 -13.27 6.74
N GLY A 534 8.21 -12.43 6.54
CA GLY A 534 6.85 -12.75 6.95
C GLY A 534 6.06 -13.28 5.77
N THR A 535 5.62 -14.54 5.85
CA THR A 535 4.63 -15.11 4.95
C THR A 535 3.37 -14.25 5.03
N SER A 536 3.21 -13.30 4.11
CA SER A 536 1.86 -12.87 3.75
C SER A 536 1.11 -14.11 3.30
N LEU A 537 -0.22 -14.09 3.39
CA LEU A 537 -1.10 -15.16 2.89
C LEU A 537 -0.99 -15.27 1.37
N ALA A 538 0.20 -15.47 0.82
CA ALA A 538 0.45 -15.81 -0.55
C ALA A 538 0.11 -17.29 -0.70
N HIS A 539 -1.16 -17.62 -0.50
CA HIS A 539 -1.70 -18.86 -1.02
C HIS A 539 -1.71 -18.69 -2.53
N SER A 540 -0.91 -19.53 -3.19
CA SER A 540 -1.26 -20.07 -4.50
C SER A 540 -2.70 -20.55 -4.39
N ILE A 541 -3.64 -19.77 -4.91
CA ILE A 541 -5.04 -20.22 -5.07
C ILE A 541 -5.04 -21.54 -5.89
N THR A 542 -3.98 -21.79 -6.65
CA THR A 542 -3.66 -23.03 -7.32
C THR A 542 -3.21 -24.20 -6.42
N ASP A 543 -2.53 -24.01 -5.27
CA ASP A 543 -2.04 -25.14 -4.45
C ASP A 543 -3.10 -25.72 -3.51
N THR A 544 -4.17 -24.98 -3.22
CA THR A 544 -5.35 -25.57 -2.56
C THR A 544 -6.21 -26.38 -3.54
N MET A 545 -5.93 -26.35 -4.85
CA MET A 545 -6.60 -27.22 -5.84
C MET A 545 -6.11 -28.67 -5.81
N ILE A 546 -5.04 -29.02 -5.08
CA ILE A 546 -4.41 -30.35 -5.23
C ILE A 546 -4.66 -31.32 -4.04
N MET A 547 -5.18 -30.88 -2.90
CA MET A 547 -5.33 -31.78 -1.73
C MET A 547 -6.75 -32.29 -1.43
N LEU A 548 -7.77 -31.90 -2.20
CA LEU A 548 -9.11 -32.51 -2.12
C LEU A 548 -9.53 -32.96 -3.52
N GLY A 549 -9.52 -34.28 -3.72
CA GLY A 549 -9.53 -34.93 -5.02
C GLY A 549 -10.66 -34.51 -5.98
N GLY A 550 -10.25 -34.27 -7.23
CA GLY A 550 -11.09 -34.47 -8.41
C GLY A 550 -12.14 -33.39 -8.71
N GLY A 551 -11.71 -32.26 -9.24
CA GLY A 551 -12.59 -31.28 -9.90
C GLY A 551 -12.20 -29.85 -9.54
N GLY A 552 -11.46 -29.17 -10.42
CA GLY A 552 -11.02 -27.80 -10.19
C GLY A 552 -12.19 -26.84 -10.02
N VAL A 553 -12.15 -26.06 -8.93
CA VAL A 553 -13.01 -24.89 -8.76
C VAL A 553 -12.09 -23.66 -8.73
N PRO A 554 -12.23 -22.69 -9.66
CA PRO A 554 -11.41 -21.47 -9.73
C PRO A 554 -11.55 -20.58 -8.48
N ILE A 555 -10.87 -19.41 -8.46
CA ILE A 555 -10.99 -18.28 -7.49
C ILE A 555 -12.42 -18.08 -6.92
N VAL A 556 -13.45 -18.47 -7.68
CA VAL A 556 -14.83 -18.74 -7.25
C VAL A 556 -14.93 -19.41 -5.86
N GLY A 557 -14.01 -20.27 -5.45
CA GLY A 557 -14.05 -20.95 -4.16
C GLY A 557 -13.93 -20.04 -2.94
N LEU A 558 -13.17 -18.95 -2.99
CA LEU A 558 -13.12 -17.97 -1.88
C LEU A 558 -14.40 -17.14 -1.78
N LEU A 559 -15.16 -17.07 -2.88
CA LEU A 559 -16.28 -16.16 -3.08
C LEU A 559 -17.63 -16.90 -3.03
N SER A 560 -17.60 -18.22 -3.16
CA SER A 560 -18.76 -19.11 -3.01
C SER A 560 -18.72 -19.89 -1.69
N GLN A 561 -17.63 -19.80 -0.94
CA GLN A 561 -17.53 -20.43 0.38
C GLN A 561 -18.12 -19.49 1.43
N SER A 562 -18.93 -20.08 2.30
CA SER A 562 -19.54 -19.45 3.45
C SER A 562 -18.49 -19.17 4.54
N GLY A 563 -17.43 -18.42 4.24
CA GLY A 563 -16.29 -18.24 5.13
C GLY A 563 -15.80 -16.79 5.15
N ASP A 564 -15.48 -16.29 6.34
CA ASP A 564 -15.09 -14.90 6.54
C ASP A 564 -13.90 -14.50 5.65
N ARG A 565 -14.07 -13.42 4.89
CA ARG A 565 -13.09 -12.93 3.92
C ARG A 565 -12.28 -11.76 4.50
N PRO A 566 -10.96 -11.75 4.37
CA PRO A 566 -10.18 -10.57 4.73
C PRO A 566 -10.39 -9.45 3.70
N LEU A 567 -10.59 -8.22 4.17
CA LEU A 567 -10.66 -7.03 3.34
C LEU A 567 -9.26 -6.43 3.13
N GLY A 568 -8.97 -5.99 1.91
CA GLY A 568 -7.67 -5.41 1.55
C GLY A 568 -6.72 -6.40 0.88
N LEU A 569 -7.26 -7.40 0.17
CA LEU A 569 -6.48 -8.39 -0.56
C LEU A 569 -5.75 -7.75 -1.75
N GLN A 570 -4.48 -8.09 -1.95
CA GLN A 570 -3.68 -7.58 -3.06
C GLN A 570 -3.02 -8.73 -3.82
N GLU A 571 -2.93 -8.60 -5.14
CA GLU A 571 -2.13 -9.49 -5.98
C GLU A 571 -0.65 -9.47 -5.56
N ASN A 572 -0.08 -10.65 -5.36
CA ASN A 572 1.30 -10.89 -4.96
C ASN A 572 1.98 -11.81 -5.99
N GLY A 573 2.09 -11.33 -7.23
CA GLY A 573 2.54 -12.12 -8.38
C GLY A 573 1.37 -12.75 -9.14
N ARG A 574 1.67 -13.46 -10.24
CA ARG A 574 0.71 -13.77 -11.32
C ARG A 574 -0.57 -14.52 -10.90
N ASP A 575 -0.58 -15.24 -9.78
CA ASP A 575 -1.72 -16.09 -9.38
C ASP A 575 -1.95 -16.15 -7.85
N GLN A 576 -1.38 -15.21 -7.08
CA GLN A 576 -1.50 -15.21 -5.62
C GLN A 576 -2.15 -13.91 -5.15
N THR A 577 -3.16 -14.00 -4.31
CA THR A 577 -3.69 -12.85 -3.57
C THR A 577 -3.31 -13.00 -2.12
N ALA A 578 -2.73 -11.96 -1.52
CA ALA A 578 -2.34 -11.96 -0.12
C ALA A 578 -2.97 -10.78 0.61
N LEU A 579 -3.31 -10.98 1.88
CA LEU A 579 -3.60 -9.88 2.79
C LEU A 579 -2.27 -9.26 3.23
N PRO A 580 -2.01 -7.98 2.91
CA PRO A 580 -0.82 -7.28 3.38
C PRO A 580 -0.78 -7.22 4.90
N ASN A 581 0.37 -7.51 5.49
CA ASN A 581 0.54 -7.36 6.92
C ASN A 581 0.85 -5.90 7.24
N HIS A 582 -0.19 -5.13 7.54
CA HIS A 582 -0.05 -3.78 8.11
C HIS A 582 0.41 -3.92 9.55
N VAL A 583 1.47 -3.19 9.92
CA VAL A 583 2.03 -3.20 11.28
C VAL A 583 2.21 -1.78 11.77
N ILE A 584 1.66 -1.49 12.94
CA ILE A 584 1.87 -0.22 13.65
C ILE A 584 2.89 -0.47 14.74
N VAL A 585 3.96 0.33 14.74
CA VAL A 585 4.99 0.30 15.78
C VAL A 585 4.76 1.45 16.74
N LEU A 586 4.53 1.15 18.01
CA LEU A 586 4.32 2.15 19.05
C LEU A 586 5.31 1.94 20.18
N THR A 587 6.10 2.97 20.45
CA THR A 587 6.84 3.14 21.69
C THR A 587 6.36 4.42 22.36
N ARG A 588 6.72 4.62 23.62
CA ARG A 588 6.44 5.88 24.29
C ARG A 588 6.94 7.07 23.47
N GLU A 589 8.16 7.00 22.95
CA GLU A 589 8.80 8.10 22.22
C GLU A 589 8.09 8.40 20.90
N ILE A 590 7.61 7.37 20.18
CA ILE A 590 6.80 7.54 18.97
C ILE A 590 5.48 8.23 19.32
N ILE A 591 4.78 7.77 20.36
CA ILE A 591 3.48 8.31 20.74
C ILE A 591 3.62 9.78 21.18
N GLU A 592 4.59 10.07 22.03
CA GLU A 592 4.83 11.44 22.48
C GLU A 592 5.24 12.37 21.34
N ALA A 593 6.05 11.89 20.39
CA ALA A 593 6.37 12.63 19.17
C ALA A 593 5.12 12.87 18.31
N ALA A 594 4.20 11.90 18.21
CA ALA A 594 2.96 12.03 17.46
C ALA A 594 1.97 12.99 18.12
N LEU A 595 1.81 12.92 19.45
CA LEU A 595 0.92 13.77 20.23
C LEU A 595 1.40 15.23 20.30
N ALA A 596 2.71 15.46 20.20
CA ALA A 596 3.30 16.79 20.17
C ALA A 596 3.15 17.52 18.82
N ARG A 597 2.83 16.80 17.73
CA ARG A 597 2.60 17.43 16.42
C ARG A 597 1.34 18.29 16.48
N PRO A 598 1.32 19.49 15.89
CA PRO A 598 0.08 20.22 15.72
C PRO A 598 -0.89 19.40 14.86
N ALA A 599 -2.18 19.51 15.11
CA ALA A 599 -3.18 18.94 14.22
C ALA A 599 -2.94 19.49 12.81
N LEU A 600 -2.60 18.61 11.87
CA LEU A 600 -2.49 19.01 10.47
C LEU A 600 -3.87 19.50 10.02
N GLY A 601 -3.92 20.57 9.23
CA GLY A 601 -5.17 20.96 8.56
C GLY A 601 -5.70 19.83 7.66
N PRO A 602 -6.95 19.90 7.16
CA PRO A 602 -7.61 18.82 6.41
C PRO A 602 -6.66 18.17 5.39
N ILE A 603 -6.36 16.88 5.58
CA ILE A 603 -5.45 16.14 4.70
C ILE A 603 -6.28 15.62 3.52
N PRO A 604 -5.92 15.92 2.27
CA PRO A 604 -6.54 15.29 1.12
C PRO A 604 -6.40 13.77 1.22
N SER A 605 -7.52 13.04 1.18
CA SER A 605 -7.50 11.59 1.23
C SER A 605 -6.72 11.04 0.02
N PRO A 606 -5.73 10.15 0.20
CA PRO A 606 -4.84 9.69 -0.87
C PRO A 606 -5.49 8.69 -1.86
N VAL A 607 -6.82 8.52 -1.85
CA VAL A 607 -7.43 7.51 -2.72
C VAL A 607 -7.45 7.99 -4.17
N ALA A 608 -6.72 7.23 -5.00
CA ALA A 608 -6.64 7.38 -6.44
C ALA A 608 -8.03 7.50 -7.11
N ASN A 609 -8.11 8.37 -8.12
CA ASN A 609 -9.14 8.27 -9.14
C ASN A 609 -8.76 7.09 -10.06
N GLY A 610 -8.96 5.86 -9.60
CA GLY A 610 -9.02 4.73 -10.51
C GLY A 610 -10.26 4.89 -11.40
N PRO A 611 -10.18 4.68 -12.73
CA PRO A 611 -11.37 4.68 -13.56
C PRO A 611 -12.27 3.54 -13.10
N SER A 612 -13.42 3.85 -12.49
CA SER A 612 -14.53 2.92 -12.34
C SER A 612 -15.16 2.68 -13.72
N GLY A 613 -14.40 2.05 -14.62
CA GLY A 613 -14.81 1.69 -15.98
C GLY A 613 -15.50 0.33 -16.04
N GLY A 614 -16.15 -0.10 -14.96
CA GLY A 614 -17.01 -1.27 -14.99
C GLY A 614 -18.24 -0.97 -15.85
N LEU A 615 -18.67 -1.94 -16.67
CA LEU A 615 -19.87 -1.93 -17.53
C LEU A 615 -21.20 -1.57 -16.84
N PHE A 616 -21.18 -1.29 -15.54
CA PHE A 616 -22.34 -1.04 -14.68
C PHE A 616 -22.28 0.36 -14.04
N GLY A 617 -22.24 1.42 -14.84
CA GLY A 617 -22.80 2.75 -14.60
C GLY A 617 -22.85 3.38 -13.19
N THR A 618 -21.97 3.04 -12.24
CA THR A 618 -22.02 3.60 -10.89
C THR A 618 -21.52 5.05 -10.92
N PRO A 619 -22.33 6.01 -10.43
CA PRO A 619 -21.93 7.42 -10.42
C PRO A 619 -20.72 7.61 -9.49
N PRO A 620 -19.78 8.52 -9.83
CA PRO A 620 -18.62 8.79 -8.99
C PRO A 620 -19.07 9.34 -7.64
N ILE A 621 -18.86 8.57 -6.57
CA ILE A 621 -19.17 8.99 -5.21
C ILE A 621 -18.26 10.16 -4.85
N ALA A 622 -18.85 11.28 -4.43
CA ALA A 622 -18.12 12.45 -3.96
C ALA A 622 -17.31 12.07 -2.71
N ARG A 623 -15.99 11.90 -2.86
CA ARG A 623 -15.08 11.64 -1.75
C ARG A 623 -15.03 12.86 -0.83
N VAL A 624 -15.78 12.82 0.28
CA VAL A 624 -15.66 13.79 1.38
C VAL A 624 -14.25 13.65 1.95
N GLY A 625 -13.48 14.74 1.91
CA GLY A 625 -12.12 14.80 2.46
C GLY A 625 -12.09 14.27 3.88
N VAL A 626 -11.13 13.39 4.17
CA VAL A 626 -10.93 12.91 5.54
C VAL A 626 -10.51 14.13 6.36
N ILE A 627 -11.29 14.45 7.39
CA ILE A 627 -10.89 15.43 8.40
C ILE A 627 -9.54 14.96 8.92
N ALA A 628 -8.55 15.84 8.88
CA ALA A 628 -7.20 15.48 9.27
C ALA A 628 -7.18 14.80 10.63
N PRO A 629 -6.44 13.69 10.76
CA PRO A 629 -6.32 13.02 12.04
C PRO A 629 -5.76 14.00 13.07
N LYS A 630 -6.47 14.15 14.18
CA LYS A 630 -5.96 14.73 15.42
C LYS A 630 -4.60 14.08 15.74
N PRO A 631 -3.66 14.80 16.41
CA PRO A 631 -2.45 14.18 16.92
C PRO A 631 -2.75 12.86 17.64
N GLY A 632 -2.02 11.80 17.27
CA GLY A 632 -2.24 10.44 17.77
C GLY A 632 -3.29 9.62 17.02
N VAL A 633 -3.88 10.11 15.91
CA VAL A 633 -4.78 9.31 15.07
C VAL A 633 -4.07 8.85 13.80
N MET A 634 -4.20 7.55 13.48
CA MET A 634 -3.70 6.90 12.28
C MET A 634 -4.88 6.38 11.45
N VAL A 635 -4.77 6.47 10.12
CA VAL A 635 -5.77 5.93 9.20
C VAL A 635 -5.12 4.82 8.38
N LEU A 636 -5.72 3.64 8.39
CA LEU A 636 -5.31 2.49 7.58
C LEU A 636 -6.32 2.28 6.47
N GLN A 637 -5.83 2.00 5.26
CA GLN A 637 -6.69 1.69 4.12
C GLN A 637 -6.57 0.21 3.76
N PHE A 638 -7.71 -0.46 3.73
CA PHE A 638 -7.89 -1.82 3.25
C PHE A 638 -8.56 -1.72 1.89
N GLU A 639 -7.79 -1.98 0.82
CA GLU A 639 -8.27 -1.89 -0.56
C GLU A 639 -7.95 -3.20 -1.26
N ASP A 640 -9.00 -3.82 -1.78
CA ASP A 640 -8.90 -4.96 -2.67
C ASP A 640 -8.32 -4.49 -4.02
N ARG A 641 -7.16 -5.03 -4.41
CA ARG A 641 -6.46 -4.65 -5.65
C ARG A 641 -6.16 -5.85 -6.52
N ASN A 642 -6.45 -5.70 -7.81
CA ASN A 642 -6.17 -6.69 -8.86
C ASN A 642 -6.69 -8.09 -8.54
N ILE A 643 -7.81 -8.18 -7.82
CA ILE A 643 -8.51 -9.46 -7.65
C ILE A 643 -9.19 -9.73 -8.98
N SER A 644 -8.51 -10.41 -9.89
CA SER A 644 -9.07 -10.81 -11.18
C SER A 644 -10.14 -11.87 -10.92
N GLY A 645 -11.37 -11.42 -10.66
CA GLY A 645 -12.54 -12.28 -10.63
C GLY A 645 -12.64 -13.05 -11.94
N THR A 646 -13.08 -14.30 -11.89
CA THR A 646 -13.45 -15.03 -13.10
C THR A 646 -14.49 -14.23 -13.88
N LEU A 647 -14.38 -14.19 -15.21
CA LEU A 647 -15.23 -13.41 -16.13
C LEU A 647 -16.76 -13.54 -15.89
N ALA A 648 -17.20 -14.56 -15.15
CA ALA A 648 -18.60 -14.82 -14.82
C ALA A 648 -19.18 -13.86 -13.75
N PHE A 649 -18.37 -13.37 -12.80
CA PHE A 649 -18.83 -12.50 -11.71
C PHE A 649 -17.71 -11.51 -11.32
N PRO A 650 -17.65 -10.32 -11.94
CA PRO A 650 -16.68 -9.31 -11.55
C PRO A 650 -17.06 -8.81 -10.16
N GLU A 651 -16.32 -9.28 -9.15
CA GLU A 651 -16.48 -8.76 -7.80
C GLU A 651 -16.13 -7.29 -7.75
N ARG A 652 -16.91 -6.57 -6.96
CA ARG A 652 -16.63 -5.18 -6.67
C ARG A 652 -15.55 -5.13 -5.59
N PRO A 653 -14.37 -4.54 -5.85
CA PRO A 653 -13.30 -4.48 -4.85
C PRO A 653 -13.74 -3.66 -3.65
N ALA A 654 -13.56 -4.18 -2.44
CA ALA A 654 -13.87 -3.44 -1.22
C ALA A 654 -12.77 -2.39 -0.93
N ILE A 655 -13.19 -1.21 -0.46
CA ILE A 655 -12.30 -0.13 -0.03
C ILE A 655 -12.81 0.42 1.30
N TYR A 656 -12.07 0.12 2.37
CA TYR A 656 -12.37 0.55 3.72
C TYR A 656 -11.21 1.36 4.31
N GLN A 657 -11.56 2.31 5.17
CA GLN A 657 -10.60 2.97 6.07
C GLN A 657 -10.89 2.62 7.52
N MET A 658 -9.85 2.30 8.27
CA MET A 658 -9.90 2.08 9.72
C MET A 658 -9.17 3.21 10.43
N PHE A 659 -9.76 3.71 11.50
CA PHE A 659 -9.22 4.79 12.31
C PHE A 659 -8.70 4.24 13.63
N ILE A 660 -7.43 4.50 13.94
CA ILE A 660 -6.78 4.04 15.16
C ILE A 660 -6.28 5.26 15.92
N GLN A 661 -6.75 5.43 17.16
CA GLN A 661 -6.35 6.51 18.04
C GLN A 661 -5.44 5.98 19.15
N VAL A 662 -4.36 6.73 19.41
CA VAL A 662 -3.49 6.56 20.57
C VAL A 662 -3.57 7.80 21.42
N GLU A 663 -3.68 7.62 22.73
CA GLU A 663 -3.67 8.73 23.69
C GLU A 663 -3.02 8.37 25.01
N ARG A 664 -2.58 9.41 25.73
CA ARG A 664 -2.16 9.30 27.12
C ARG A 664 -3.38 9.23 28.01
N ILE A 665 -3.38 8.33 28.99
CA ILE A 665 -4.41 8.26 30.03
C ILE A 665 -3.83 8.64 31.41
N PRO A 666 -4.67 9.15 32.34
CA PRO A 666 -4.24 9.62 33.65
C PRO A 666 -3.55 8.58 34.54
#